data_AF-A0A7V3PU98-F1
#
_entry.id   AF-A0A7V3PU98-F1
#
_cell.length_a   1.000
_cell.length_b   1.000
_cell.length_c   1.000
_cell.angle_alpha   90.00
_cell.angle_beta   90.00
_cell.angle_gamma   90.00
#
_symmetry.space_group_name_H-M   'P 1'
#
loop_
_entity.id
_entity.type
_entity.pdbx_description
1 polymer ?
#
loop_
_entity_poly.entity_id
_entity_poly.type
_entity_poly.pdbx_seq_one_letter_code
_entity_poly.pdbx_strand_id
1 'polypeptide(L)'
;MPVKILLFLLSTLSSIPGLSESLPSIPDTIFISEYLICGPFSVGAREGITEAIEDPTALKPVAGDSLNSGLVQGGFARWRPVQTDSAHWLSTNYPDVRWDTIQDYYGISGLATLGYAYAELYLPHRSRALAIATRIGSFTINDRTYLGDIYGNNWFQTPVILDSGLNRLILRLSGYGDQRVRFLLIPAKTPLITVTPDITAPDLIADTETRTYLGIPLLNTTTDVLNDVKVLVKINSSTVADTVINNIPALGVKKPALSVQLPALPYDTAGYQLIITVRTKNFENSDTIKLRSRQLSQPHKCTFLSTIDSSCQYYAILYPRDYQPSQTYGLILSLHGAGVEASSLVESFQPKDWAFIVCPTNRRPYGFDWQDWGRLDALEVLNAVCNSLPIDQNRIYLTGHSMGGHGTWYIGLTTPDRFAAIAPAAGWPSFPLYVPNFLQRSIIFSEPSKLAVREMALRTDNTPALVENALNLPVFILHGADDDNVPPIHGRTFALWLQTLGYEYRYKEVPGVKHWWTYPDCTACVDDPDLMSFLQKRQLRFPTHIRFRTADLGQSNRSYWLTIDRVKTVGRDATVEALATDTIIDITTSNIVQLTLNLDRCHFTKRQIALKIDGRILKGKFPDVITVHQNANGWHFGPVRSSAQLIKTQKVYGPAKQVMFSPFAIVYGTRDQSLAPFLYHSAVQECLRWWLIGNGTTEIYPDTGNFPLNRNLVLLGNAVQNALTGLISNR
;
A
#
# COMPACT_ATOMS: atom_id res chain seq x y z
N MET A 1 -1.92 -10.56 21.30
CA MET A 1 -1.71 -11.04 19.91
C MET A 1 -0.28 -11.51 19.78
N PRO A 2 0.07 -12.51 18.93
CA PRO A 2 1.47 -12.86 18.70
C PRO A 2 2.21 -11.66 18.08
N VAL A 3 3.37 -11.31 18.62
CA VAL A 3 4.26 -10.25 18.10
C VAL A 3 5.16 -10.84 17.03
N LYS A 4 5.18 -10.24 15.84
CA LYS A 4 6.09 -10.60 14.75
C LYS A 4 7.37 -9.78 14.84
N ILE A 5 8.49 -10.39 14.45
CA ILE A 5 9.80 -9.73 14.40
C ILE A 5 10.40 -9.89 13.00
N LEU A 6 10.88 -8.81 12.42
CA LEU A 6 11.66 -8.79 11.18
C LEU A 6 13.07 -8.26 11.46
N LEU A 7 14.09 -8.95 10.95
CA LEU A 7 15.50 -8.58 11.10
C LEU A 7 16.04 -7.99 9.79
N PHE A 8 16.57 -6.77 9.83
CA PHE A 8 17.35 -6.19 8.75
C PHE A 8 18.83 -6.12 9.12
N LEU A 9 19.66 -6.85 8.36
CA LEU A 9 21.11 -6.83 8.46
C LEU A 9 21.65 -5.82 7.43
N LEU A 10 22.14 -4.68 7.89
CA LEU A 10 22.84 -3.72 7.03
C LEU A 10 24.34 -4.01 7.11
N SER A 11 24.99 -4.21 5.96
CA SER A 11 26.45 -4.26 5.85
C SER A 11 27.02 -2.84 5.91
N THR A 12 28.21 -2.76 6.51
CA THR A 12 28.95 -1.55 6.91
C THR A 12 29.03 -0.44 5.87
N LEU A 13 28.66 0.78 6.28
CA LEU A 13 29.11 2.05 5.70
C LEU A 13 29.55 2.99 6.85
N SER A 14 30.38 3.97 6.50
CA SER A 14 31.18 4.82 7.39
C SER A 14 30.40 5.55 8.49
N SER A 15 31.09 5.82 9.60
CA SER A 15 30.58 6.46 10.82
C SER A 15 30.03 7.87 10.57
N ILE A 16 28.81 8.14 11.07
CA ILE A 16 28.20 9.47 11.06
C ILE A 16 28.49 10.18 12.41
N PRO A 17 28.98 11.43 12.43
CA PRO A 17 29.21 12.16 13.68
C PRO A 17 27.91 12.51 14.42
N GLY A 18 27.98 12.48 15.76
CA GLY A 18 26.85 12.59 16.70
C GLY A 18 25.93 13.82 16.54
N LEU A 19 24.71 13.68 17.07
CA LEU A 19 23.55 14.57 16.90
C LEU A 19 23.38 15.65 17.99
N SER A 20 24.35 15.88 18.90
CA SER A 20 24.09 16.57 20.18
C SER A 20 24.38 18.09 20.25
N GLU A 21 24.42 18.82 19.15
CA GLU A 21 24.45 20.29 19.17
C GLU A 21 23.25 20.85 18.40
N SER A 22 22.68 21.96 18.87
CA SER A 22 21.60 22.66 18.16
C SER A 22 22.10 23.16 16.81
N LEU A 23 21.91 22.36 15.76
CA LEU A 23 22.49 22.63 14.45
C LEU A 23 21.76 23.82 13.80
N PRO A 24 22.46 24.88 13.37
CA PRO A 24 21.84 26.01 12.70
C PRO A 24 21.26 25.57 11.35
N SER A 25 20.19 26.23 10.90
CA SER A 25 19.72 26.02 9.53
C SER A 25 20.52 26.86 8.54
N ILE A 26 20.56 26.44 7.27
CA ILE A 26 21.07 27.28 6.19
C ILE A 26 20.36 28.66 6.18
N PRO A 27 21.07 29.75 5.87
CA PRO A 27 20.50 31.09 5.95
C PRO A 27 19.50 31.38 4.84
N ASP A 28 19.79 30.89 3.63
CA ASP A 28 19.04 31.17 2.41
C ASP A 28 18.78 29.90 1.59
N THR A 29 17.89 30.00 0.61
CA THR A 29 17.62 28.90 -0.33
C THR A 29 18.82 28.70 -1.24
N ILE A 30 19.26 27.45 -1.38
CA ILE A 30 20.34 27.06 -2.29
C ILE A 30 19.72 26.40 -3.51
N PHE A 31 19.92 27.04 -4.67
CA PHE A 31 19.58 26.50 -5.98
C PHE A 31 20.81 25.88 -6.61
N ILE A 32 20.65 24.70 -7.20
CA ILE A 32 21.73 24.04 -7.94
C ILE A 32 21.42 24.21 -9.42
N SER A 33 22.23 25.02 -10.08
CA SER A 33 22.04 25.40 -11.49
C SER A 33 22.75 24.45 -12.45
N GLU A 34 23.80 23.78 -12.01
CA GLU A 34 24.66 22.96 -12.87
C GLU A 34 24.84 21.57 -12.29
N TYR A 35 24.71 20.56 -13.17
CA TYR A 35 24.92 19.17 -12.84
C TYR A 35 25.80 18.50 -13.89
N LEU A 36 26.58 17.51 -13.48
CA LEU A 36 27.01 16.45 -14.40
C LEU A 36 25.95 15.36 -14.39
N ILE A 37 25.38 15.01 -15.54
CA ILE A 37 24.41 13.91 -15.68
C ILE A 37 25.05 12.74 -16.42
N CYS A 38 24.76 11.52 -15.99
CA CYS A 38 25.08 10.29 -16.73
C CYS A 38 23.92 9.29 -16.67
N GLY A 39 23.65 8.66 -17.81
CA GLY A 39 22.53 7.76 -18.03
C GLY A 39 22.08 7.80 -19.51
N PRO A 40 20.99 7.08 -19.85
CA PRO A 40 20.21 6.23 -18.96
C PRO A 40 20.82 4.83 -18.88
N PHE A 41 20.53 4.10 -17.81
CA PHE A 41 20.86 2.69 -17.62
C PHE A 41 19.56 1.89 -17.53
N SER A 42 19.50 0.75 -18.22
CA SER A 42 18.33 -0.13 -18.18
C SER A 42 18.13 -0.69 -16.78
N VAL A 43 16.89 -0.62 -16.29
CA VAL A 43 16.45 -1.26 -15.05
C VAL A 43 15.12 -1.96 -15.29
N GLY A 44 14.87 -3.09 -14.63
CA GLY A 44 13.58 -3.73 -14.74
C GLY A 44 12.48 -2.96 -14.00
N ALA A 45 11.26 -2.98 -14.54
CA ALA A 45 10.09 -2.44 -13.84
C ALA A 45 9.93 -3.12 -12.47
N ARG A 46 9.69 -2.35 -11.40
CA ARG A 46 9.61 -2.84 -10.00
C ARG A 46 10.84 -3.61 -9.51
N GLU A 47 12.02 -3.39 -10.08
CA GLU A 47 13.24 -4.08 -9.64
C GLU A 47 13.80 -3.58 -8.29
N GLY A 48 13.34 -2.42 -7.81
CA GLY A 48 13.78 -1.85 -6.54
C GLY A 48 15.14 -1.14 -6.67
N ILE A 49 16.02 -1.34 -5.70
CA ILE A 49 17.35 -0.68 -5.64
C ILE A 49 18.29 -1.39 -6.63
N THR A 50 18.27 -0.95 -7.87
CA THR A 50 19.30 -1.27 -8.87
C THR A 50 20.30 -0.13 -8.93
N GLU A 51 21.56 -0.39 -8.64
CA GLU A 51 22.61 0.58 -8.93
C GLU A 51 23.31 0.21 -10.24
N ALA A 52 23.57 1.21 -11.07
CA ALA A 52 24.52 1.09 -12.17
C ALA A 52 25.95 1.42 -11.70
N ILE A 53 26.10 2.07 -10.55
CA ILE A 53 27.37 2.39 -9.90
C ILE A 53 27.41 1.70 -8.54
N GLU A 54 28.40 0.85 -8.29
CA GLU A 54 28.47 -0.01 -7.09
C GLU A 54 28.37 0.76 -5.77
N ASP A 55 29.11 1.87 -5.66
CA ASP A 55 29.02 2.79 -4.53
C ASP A 55 28.86 4.23 -5.05
N PRO A 56 27.61 4.74 -5.13
CA PRO A 56 27.38 6.12 -5.49
C PRO A 56 28.08 7.10 -4.54
N THR A 57 28.25 6.78 -3.25
CA THR A 57 28.83 7.73 -2.27
C THR A 57 30.31 8.03 -2.54
N ALA A 58 31.02 7.12 -3.20
CA ALA A 58 32.41 7.28 -3.62
C ALA A 58 32.57 8.05 -4.95
N LEU A 59 31.47 8.36 -5.64
CA LEU A 59 31.49 8.93 -6.99
C LEU A 59 32.07 10.36 -7.02
N LYS A 60 33.02 10.57 -7.95
CA LYS A 60 33.61 11.88 -8.28
C LYS A 60 33.77 11.95 -9.80
N PRO A 61 32.67 12.18 -10.54
CA PRO A 61 32.71 12.05 -11.99
C PRO A 61 33.38 13.26 -12.63
N VAL A 62 34.10 13.04 -13.73
CA VAL A 62 34.63 14.11 -14.57
C VAL A 62 33.82 14.17 -15.86
N ALA A 63 33.59 15.39 -16.37
CA ALA A 63 32.92 15.56 -17.65
C ALA A 63 33.67 14.81 -18.77
N GLY A 64 32.94 14.03 -19.56
CA GLY A 64 33.48 13.18 -20.61
C GLY A 64 33.74 11.72 -20.20
N ASP A 65 33.86 11.43 -18.89
CA ASP A 65 33.95 10.05 -18.41
C ASP A 65 32.71 9.26 -18.83
N SER A 66 32.87 7.96 -19.10
CA SER A 66 31.80 7.12 -19.60
C SER A 66 31.52 5.92 -18.72
N LEU A 67 30.24 5.55 -18.65
CA LEU A 67 29.75 4.30 -18.08
C LEU A 67 29.05 3.48 -19.16
N ASN A 68 29.14 2.16 -19.07
CA ASN A 68 28.48 1.28 -20.03
C ASN A 68 26.96 1.41 -19.93
N SER A 69 26.29 1.58 -21.06
CA SER A 69 24.83 1.56 -21.15
C SER A 69 24.37 0.87 -22.43
N GLY A 70 23.51 -0.13 -22.27
CA GLY A 70 22.85 -0.81 -23.39
C GLY A 70 21.76 0.01 -24.08
N LEU A 71 21.38 1.18 -23.55
CA LEU A 71 20.33 2.04 -24.10
C LEU A 71 20.86 3.14 -25.03
N VAL A 72 22.14 3.49 -24.89
CA VAL A 72 22.77 4.61 -25.60
C VAL A 72 23.45 4.11 -26.87
N GLN A 73 23.28 4.83 -27.98
CA GLN A 73 24.00 4.53 -29.23
C GLN A 73 25.53 4.52 -28.97
N GLY A 74 26.20 3.45 -29.43
CA GLY A 74 27.63 3.23 -29.16
C GLY A 74 27.93 2.51 -27.83
N GLY A 75 26.95 2.32 -26.94
CA GLY A 75 27.09 1.49 -25.74
C GLY A 75 27.61 2.21 -24.50
N PHE A 76 27.78 3.54 -24.54
CA PHE A 76 28.40 4.32 -23.46
C PHE A 76 27.60 5.59 -23.15
N ALA A 77 27.11 5.70 -21.91
CA ALA A 77 26.58 6.95 -21.37
C ALA A 77 27.74 7.81 -20.87
N ARG A 78 27.77 9.10 -21.25
CA ARG A 78 28.84 10.03 -20.85
C ARG A 78 28.35 11.03 -19.81
N TRP A 79 29.21 11.31 -18.84
CA TRP A 79 29.02 12.43 -17.92
C TRP A 79 29.07 13.74 -18.71
N ARG A 80 27.96 14.47 -18.70
CA ARG A 80 27.83 15.72 -19.44
C ARG A 80 27.28 16.84 -18.57
N PRO A 81 27.76 18.08 -18.72
CA PRO A 81 27.20 19.21 -18.02
C PRO A 81 25.79 19.50 -18.53
N VAL A 82 24.88 19.78 -17.60
CA VAL A 82 23.51 20.19 -17.88
C VAL A 82 23.15 21.33 -16.93
N GLN A 83 22.65 22.41 -17.51
CA GLN A 83 22.09 23.51 -16.74
C GLN A 83 20.60 23.30 -16.52
N THR A 84 20.12 23.72 -15.36
CA THR A 84 18.68 23.78 -15.09
C THR A 84 18.05 24.94 -15.85
N ASP A 85 16.74 24.85 -16.12
CA ASP A 85 16.00 25.97 -16.70
C ASP A 85 15.82 27.12 -15.69
N SER A 86 15.20 28.23 -16.12
CA SER A 86 14.97 29.41 -15.27
C SER A 86 14.06 29.15 -14.06
N ALA A 87 13.37 28.00 -14.02
CA ALA A 87 12.56 27.54 -12.89
C ALA A 87 13.27 26.42 -12.09
N HIS A 88 14.57 26.23 -12.35
CA HIS A 88 15.46 25.26 -11.72
C HIS A 88 15.08 23.79 -11.94
N TRP A 89 14.40 23.49 -13.06
CA TRP A 89 14.18 22.09 -13.47
C TRP A 89 15.37 21.54 -14.24
N LEU A 90 15.76 20.32 -13.90
CA LEU A 90 16.74 19.50 -14.60
C LEU A 90 16.02 18.55 -15.54
N SER A 91 16.34 18.59 -16.84
CA SER A 91 15.81 17.65 -17.84
C SER A 91 16.91 16.73 -18.33
N THR A 92 16.67 15.41 -18.35
CA THR A 92 17.70 14.43 -18.73
C THR A 92 17.99 14.37 -20.21
N ASN A 93 17.00 14.64 -21.08
CA ASN A 93 17.09 14.68 -22.55
C ASN A 93 18.24 13.85 -23.12
N TYR A 94 18.18 12.52 -23.01
CA TYR A 94 19.25 11.63 -23.44
C TYR A 94 19.33 11.61 -24.97
N PRO A 95 20.30 12.29 -25.61
CA PRO A 95 20.22 12.65 -27.03
C PRO A 95 20.44 11.45 -27.98
N ASP A 96 21.09 10.40 -27.48
CA ASP A 96 21.54 9.25 -28.25
C ASP A 96 20.73 7.97 -27.95
N VAL A 97 19.49 8.13 -27.45
CA VAL A 97 18.59 7.01 -27.13
C VAL A 97 17.41 7.00 -28.09
N ARG A 98 17.10 5.83 -28.65
CA ARG A 98 15.95 5.64 -29.55
C ARG A 98 14.75 5.11 -28.77
N TRP A 99 14.07 5.99 -28.03
CA TRP A 99 12.94 5.60 -27.17
C TRP A 99 11.82 4.88 -27.92
N ASP A 100 11.43 5.39 -29.09
CA ASP A 100 10.37 4.76 -29.90
C ASP A 100 10.74 3.31 -30.26
N THR A 101 11.97 3.08 -30.73
CA THR A 101 12.45 1.73 -31.05
C THR A 101 12.49 0.83 -29.81
N ILE A 102 12.93 1.35 -28.66
CA ILE A 102 12.95 0.57 -27.40
C ILE A 102 11.53 0.19 -26.99
N GLN A 103 10.58 1.12 -27.10
CA GLN A 103 9.17 0.87 -26.80
C GLN A 103 8.55 -0.14 -27.78
N ASP A 104 8.88 -0.08 -29.07
CA ASP A 104 8.36 -1.03 -30.06
C ASP A 104 8.81 -2.47 -29.78
N TYR A 105 10.07 -2.67 -29.36
CA TYR A 105 10.63 -4.01 -29.09
C TYR A 105 10.30 -4.55 -27.71
N TYR A 106 10.36 -3.71 -26.67
CA TYR A 106 10.27 -4.14 -25.27
C TYR A 106 9.02 -3.63 -24.56
N GLY A 107 8.18 -2.86 -25.24
CA GLY A 107 7.05 -2.18 -24.62
C GLY A 107 7.50 -1.17 -23.57
N ILE A 108 6.56 -0.84 -22.66
CA ILE A 108 6.81 0.05 -21.53
C ILE A 108 7.93 -0.45 -20.61
N SER A 109 8.19 -1.76 -20.57
CA SER A 109 9.26 -2.35 -19.77
C SER A 109 10.65 -1.86 -20.18
N GLY A 110 10.87 -1.62 -21.47
CA GLY A 110 12.14 -1.09 -21.98
C GLY A 110 12.39 0.37 -21.63
N LEU A 111 11.34 1.11 -21.27
CA LEU A 111 11.44 2.52 -20.92
C LEU A 111 11.89 2.75 -19.48
N ALA A 112 11.85 1.72 -18.61
CA ALA A 112 12.27 1.86 -17.22
C ALA A 112 13.80 2.05 -17.13
N THR A 113 14.21 3.22 -16.64
CA THR A 113 15.61 3.62 -16.61
C THR A 113 16.05 4.23 -15.29
N LEU A 114 17.36 4.26 -15.12
CA LEU A 114 18.09 4.93 -14.05
C LEU A 114 19.12 5.88 -14.66
N GLY A 115 19.28 7.05 -14.08
CA GLY A 115 20.42 7.93 -14.31
C GLY A 115 20.89 8.56 -13.01
N TYR A 116 21.98 9.31 -13.10
CA TYR A 116 22.55 10.06 -11.97
C TYR A 116 22.76 11.52 -12.37
N ALA A 117 22.43 12.44 -11.48
CA ALA A 117 22.91 13.81 -11.55
C ALA A 117 23.84 14.08 -10.37
N TYR A 118 25.00 14.65 -10.64
CA TYR A 118 26.03 14.97 -9.67
C TYR A 118 26.23 16.47 -9.59
N ALA A 119 26.32 17.00 -8.37
CA ALA A 119 26.70 18.38 -8.11
C ALA A 119 27.52 18.46 -6.82
N GLU A 120 28.29 19.53 -6.68
CA GLU A 120 28.99 19.86 -5.46
C GLU A 120 28.49 21.21 -4.93
N LEU A 121 28.39 21.34 -3.61
CA LEU A 121 28.08 22.61 -2.96
C LEU A 121 28.95 22.80 -1.72
N TYR A 122 29.40 24.04 -1.49
CA TYR A 122 30.23 24.37 -0.33
C TYR A 122 29.39 25.07 0.73
N LEU A 123 29.56 24.69 1.99
CA LEU A 123 28.98 25.39 3.14
C LEU A 123 30.04 25.80 4.14
N PRO A 124 30.00 27.03 4.68
CA PRO A 124 30.98 27.46 5.68
C PRO A 124 30.82 26.73 7.01
N HIS A 125 29.60 26.31 7.35
CA HIS A 125 29.28 25.69 8.63
C HIS A 125 28.35 24.50 8.42
N ARG A 126 28.52 23.47 9.26
CA ARG A 126 27.60 22.32 9.33
C ARG A 126 26.20 22.85 9.64
N SER A 127 25.24 22.49 8.81
CA SER A 127 23.90 23.12 8.82
C SER A 127 22.81 22.09 8.53
N ARG A 128 21.60 22.34 9.02
CA ARG A 128 20.39 21.60 8.62
C ARG A 128 19.60 22.34 7.53
N ALA A 129 18.91 21.61 6.67
CA ALA A 129 18.03 22.17 5.65
C ALA A 129 16.83 21.26 5.41
N LEU A 130 15.86 21.74 4.62
CA LEU A 130 14.84 20.90 4.01
C LEU A 130 15.15 20.76 2.53
N ALA A 131 15.32 19.52 2.07
CA ALA A 131 15.47 19.23 0.66
C ALA A 131 14.10 19.13 -0.01
N ILE A 132 13.94 19.86 -1.11
CA ILE A 132 12.79 19.76 -2.01
C ILE A 132 13.25 18.95 -3.23
N ALA A 133 12.92 17.66 -3.24
CA ALA A 133 13.38 16.70 -4.24
C ALA A 133 12.21 16.20 -5.11
N THR A 134 11.67 17.09 -5.96
CA THR A 134 10.47 16.85 -6.77
C THR A 134 10.77 15.86 -7.92
N ARG A 135 10.01 14.77 -7.99
CA ARG A 135 10.16 13.64 -8.95
C ARG A 135 11.50 12.90 -8.82
N ILE A 136 12.05 12.87 -7.61
CA ILE A 136 13.30 12.18 -7.30
C ILE A 136 12.97 11.09 -6.29
N GLY A 137 13.31 9.83 -6.58
CA GLY A 137 13.04 8.72 -5.67
C GLY A 137 13.90 8.76 -4.42
N SER A 138 15.20 9.02 -4.59
CA SER A 138 16.16 9.20 -3.51
C SER A 138 17.33 10.06 -3.98
N PHE A 139 18.06 10.63 -3.03
CA PHE A 139 19.28 11.36 -3.29
C PHE A 139 20.27 11.13 -2.16
N THR A 140 21.55 11.35 -2.43
CA THR A 140 22.62 11.18 -1.45
C THR A 140 23.36 12.50 -1.28
N ILE A 141 23.61 12.88 -0.04
CA ILE A 141 24.51 13.97 0.32
C ILE A 141 25.65 13.37 1.13
N ASN A 142 26.87 13.45 0.60
CA ASN A 142 28.05 12.79 1.15
C ASN A 142 27.83 11.28 1.31
N ASP A 143 27.73 10.81 2.55
CA ASP A 143 27.55 9.43 2.97
C ASP A 143 26.10 9.09 3.38
N ARG A 144 25.17 10.04 3.24
CA ARG A 144 23.79 9.93 3.72
C ARG A 144 22.79 9.93 2.56
N THR A 145 22.05 8.83 2.44
CA THR A 145 20.95 8.69 1.47
C THR A 145 19.63 9.10 2.10
N TYR A 146 18.87 9.90 1.37
CA TYR A 146 17.60 10.51 1.75
C TYR A 146 16.51 10.14 0.75
N LEU A 147 15.27 10.02 1.25
CA LEU A 147 14.09 9.86 0.40
C LEU A 147 13.73 11.18 -0.29
N GLY A 148 13.28 11.11 -1.55
CA GLY A 148 12.72 12.27 -2.27
C GLY A 148 11.22 12.14 -2.52
N ASP A 149 10.62 13.19 -3.09
CA ASP A 149 9.21 13.22 -3.48
C ASP A 149 9.04 12.62 -4.88
N ILE A 150 9.02 11.29 -4.96
CA ILE A 150 8.93 10.57 -6.24
C ILE A 150 7.68 10.91 -7.05
N TYR A 151 6.58 11.28 -6.38
CA TYR A 151 5.31 11.62 -7.02
C TYR A 151 5.23 13.10 -7.43
N GLY A 152 6.10 13.95 -6.89
CA GLY A 152 6.12 15.38 -7.18
C GLY A 152 4.90 16.12 -6.64
N ASN A 153 4.38 15.69 -5.49
CA ASN A 153 3.22 16.31 -4.85
C ASN A 153 3.56 17.65 -4.14
N ASN A 154 4.84 17.99 -4.02
CA ASN A 154 5.40 19.23 -3.47
C ASN A 154 5.16 19.48 -1.96
N TRP A 155 4.53 18.56 -1.23
CA TRP A 155 4.36 18.64 0.22
C TRP A 155 5.39 17.81 0.99
N PHE A 156 6.01 16.82 0.35
CA PHE A 156 7.02 15.97 0.98
C PHE A 156 8.38 16.67 0.94
N GLN A 157 8.87 17.05 2.11
CA GLN A 157 10.14 17.74 2.30
C GLN A 157 11.01 16.91 3.23
N THR A 158 12.27 16.71 2.86
CA THR A 158 13.16 15.81 3.60
C THR A 158 14.14 16.64 4.43
N PRO A 159 14.13 16.54 5.78
CA PRO A 159 15.16 17.15 6.60
C PRO A 159 16.53 16.51 6.32
N VAL A 160 17.54 17.35 6.06
CA VAL A 160 18.90 16.92 5.73
C VAL A 160 19.92 17.61 6.63
N ILE A 161 21.07 16.96 6.80
CA ILE A 161 22.27 17.54 7.39
C ILE A 161 23.27 17.76 6.27
N LEU A 162 23.88 18.94 6.28
CA LEU A 162 24.97 19.31 5.40
C LEU A 162 26.22 19.52 6.26
N ASP A 163 27.35 18.98 5.84
CA ASP A 163 28.61 19.14 6.53
C ASP A 163 29.24 20.51 6.22
N SER A 164 30.11 21.00 7.10
CA SER A 164 30.97 22.14 6.75
C SER A 164 31.96 21.72 5.67
N GLY A 165 32.24 22.61 4.73
CA GLY A 165 33.10 22.35 3.59
C GLY A 165 32.32 21.87 2.37
N LEU A 166 32.98 21.06 1.55
CA LEU A 166 32.44 20.52 0.31
C LEU A 166 31.45 19.39 0.60
N ASN A 167 30.23 19.53 0.10
CA ASN A 167 29.21 18.50 0.11
C ASN A 167 28.98 18.00 -1.32
N ARG A 168 28.94 16.67 -1.50
CA ARG A 168 28.65 16.02 -2.78
C ARG A 168 27.21 15.58 -2.81
N LEU A 169 26.49 16.01 -3.84
CA LEU A 169 25.10 15.67 -4.07
C LEU A 169 24.98 14.71 -5.25
N ILE A 170 24.24 13.62 -5.05
CA ILE A 170 23.90 12.66 -6.10
C ILE A 170 22.39 12.47 -6.13
N LEU A 171 21.76 12.84 -7.23
CA LEU A 171 20.35 12.61 -7.47
C LEU A 171 20.19 11.30 -8.24
N ARG A 172 19.29 10.43 -7.76
CA ARG A 172 18.89 9.23 -8.48
C ARG A 172 17.72 9.54 -9.41
N LEU A 173 17.97 9.50 -10.72
CA LEU A 173 17.01 9.84 -11.76
C LEU A 173 16.34 8.57 -12.29
N SER A 174 15.38 8.03 -11.55
CA SER A 174 14.65 6.81 -11.94
C SER A 174 13.29 7.13 -12.53
N GLY A 175 12.93 6.52 -13.66
CA GLY A 175 11.60 6.67 -14.26
C GLY A 175 11.48 6.04 -15.64
N TYR A 176 10.42 6.37 -16.38
CA TYR A 176 10.21 5.90 -17.75
C TYR A 176 10.70 6.94 -18.77
N GLY A 177 11.66 6.56 -19.61
CA GLY A 177 12.24 7.44 -20.63
C GLY A 177 12.95 8.66 -20.03
N ASP A 178 12.87 9.80 -20.73
CA ASP A 178 13.42 11.06 -20.24
C ASP A 178 12.67 11.62 -19.03
N GLN A 179 13.44 12.15 -18.07
CA GLN A 179 12.94 12.67 -16.81
C GLN A 179 13.12 14.18 -16.72
N ARG A 180 12.18 14.82 -16.02
CA ARG A 180 12.28 16.21 -15.59
C ARG A 180 12.08 16.29 -14.08
N VAL A 181 13.13 16.69 -13.36
CA VAL A 181 13.20 16.69 -11.89
C VAL A 181 13.63 18.05 -11.36
N ARG A 182 13.44 18.30 -10.07
CA ARG A 182 13.90 19.53 -9.41
C ARG A 182 14.46 19.23 -8.04
N PHE A 183 15.61 19.84 -7.73
CA PHE A 183 16.23 19.76 -6.42
C PHE A 183 16.69 21.14 -5.95
N LEU A 184 16.36 21.49 -4.71
CA LEU A 184 16.83 22.68 -4.02
C LEU A 184 16.80 22.46 -2.50
N LEU A 185 17.59 23.25 -1.76
CA LEU A 185 17.62 23.23 -0.31
C LEU A 185 17.02 24.52 0.23
N ILE A 186 16.02 24.44 1.11
CA ILE A 186 15.42 25.60 1.77
C ILE A 186 15.77 25.64 3.27
N PRO A 187 15.81 26.85 3.87
CA PRO A 187 15.95 27.00 5.33
C PRO A 187 14.86 26.28 6.11
N ALA A 188 15.25 25.48 7.09
CA ALA A 188 14.40 24.88 8.11
C ALA A 188 14.12 25.88 9.25
N LYS A 189 13.30 26.88 8.96
CA LYS A 189 13.09 28.07 9.81
C LYS A 189 12.46 27.78 11.17
N THR A 190 11.63 26.75 11.27
CA THR A 190 10.93 26.38 12.52
C THR A 190 11.36 24.98 12.96
N PRO A 191 11.43 24.70 14.28
CA PRO A 191 11.80 23.38 14.80
C PRO A 191 10.77 22.30 14.48
N LEU A 192 9.51 22.69 14.26
CA LEU A 192 8.42 21.79 13.95
C LEU A 192 7.53 22.42 12.85
N ILE A 193 7.08 21.60 11.91
CA ILE A 193 6.22 21.99 10.79
C ILE A 193 4.98 21.10 10.78
N THR A 194 3.79 21.71 10.72
CA THR A 194 2.54 21.01 10.37
C THR A 194 2.48 20.89 8.86
N VAL A 195 2.51 19.68 8.31
CA VAL A 195 2.47 19.46 6.85
C VAL A 195 1.01 19.51 6.38
N THR A 196 0.45 20.72 6.32
CA THR A 196 -0.98 20.94 6.03
C THR A 196 -1.49 20.33 4.73
N PRO A 197 -0.74 20.27 3.61
CA PRO A 197 -1.26 19.66 2.39
C PRO A 197 -1.45 18.14 2.48
N ASP A 198 -0.88 17.48 3.49
CA ASP A 198 -0.99 16.05 3.71
C ASP A 198 -1.87 15.69 4.93
N ILE A 199 -2.72 16.61 5.41
CA ILE A 199 -3.64 16.27 6.50
C ILE A 199 -4.73 15.31 6.02
N THR A 200 -4.90 14.19 6.73
CA THR A 200 -6.05 13.30 6.56
C THR A 200 -7.21 13.84 7.39
N ALA A 201 -8.25 14.36 6.75
CA ALA A 201 -9.44 14.91 7.41
C ALA A 201 -10.75 14.33 6.82
N PRO A 202 -11.81 14.21 7.64
CA PRO A 202 -13.14 13.89 7.15
C PRO A 202 -13.75 15.12 6.46
N ASP A 203 -14.94 14.99 5.89
CA ASP A 203 -15.79 16.15 5.65
C ASP A 203 -16.66 16.41 6.89
N LEU A 204 -17.02 17.67 7.13
CA LEU A 204 -18.02 18.01 8.13
C LEU A 204 -19.41 17.69 7.58
N ILE A 205 -20.20 16.92 8.33
CA ILE A 205 -21.59 16.64 7.98
C ILE A 205 -22.47 17.69 8.65
N ALA A 206 -23.21 18.44 7.83
CA ALA A 206 -24.06 19.52 8.30
C ALA A 206 -25.05 19.03 9.38
N ASP A 207 -25.24 19.88 10.39
CA ASP A 207 -26.21 19.69 11.48
C ASP A 207 -25.99 18.40 12.30
N THR A 208 -24.80 17.78 12.19
CA THR A 208 -24.49 16.51 12.84
C THR A 208 -23.21 16.63 13.65
N GLU A 209 -23.31 16.34 14.95
CA GLU A 209 -22.13 16.22 15.80
C GLU A 209 -21.43 14.88 15.54
N THR A 210 -20.11 14.90 15.30
CA THR A 210 -19.37 13.69 14.88
C THR A 210 -18.07 13.53 15.67
N ARG A 211 -17.90 12.37 16.31
CA ARG A 211 -16.61 11.93 16.85
C ARG A 211 -15.82 11.22 15.75
N THR A 212 -14.62 11.70 15.46
CA THR A 212 -13.84 11.23 14.31
C THR A 212 -12.34 11.45 14.52
N TYR A 213 -11.52 11.24 13.47
CA TYR A 213 -10.06 11.35 13.55
C TYR A 213 -9.48 12.35 12.54
N LEU A 214 -8.40 13.02 12.94
CA LEU A 214 -7.53 13.79 12.05
C LEU A 214 -6.13 13.16 12.02
N GLY A 215 -5.57 12.95 10.83
CA GLY A 215 -4.17 12.56 10.65
C GLY A 215 -3.33 13.79 10.37
N ILE A 216 -2.57 14.26 11.36
CA ILE A 216 -1.80 15.52 11.25
C ILE A 216 -0.31 15.20 11.14
N PRO A 217 0.34 15.33 9.98
CA PRO A 217 1.77 15.07 9.87
C PRO A 217 2.57 16.21 10.51
N LEU A 218 3.40 15.83 11.47
CA LEU A 218 4.29 16.71 12.24
C LEU A 218 5.73 16.39 11.83
N LEU A 219 6.36 17.29 11.06
CA LEU A 219 7.73 17.16 10.60
C LEU A 219 8.66 17.88 11.58
N ASN A 220 9.51 17.11 12.25
CA ASN A 220 10.53 17.63 13.14
C ASN A 220 11.79 17.96 12.32
N THR A 221 12.21 19.22 12.39
CA THR A 221 13.38 19.70 11.65
C THR A 221 14.62 19.84 12.53
N THR A 222 14.55 19.45 13.80
CA THR A 222 15.68 19.49 14.74
C THR A 222 16.41 18.15 14.80
N THR A 223 17.59 18.16 15.43
CA THR A 223 18.42 16.98 15.66
C THR A 223 18.04 16.20 16.94
N ASP A 224 17.01 16.67 17.66
CA ASP A 224 16.52 16.04 18.89
C ASP A 224 15.13 15.44 18.68
N VAL A 225 14.84 14.33 19.38
CA VAL A 225 13.49 13.78 19.45
C VAL A 225 12.60 14.74 20.23
N LEU A 226 11.47 15.16 19.64
CA LEU A 226 10.53 16.04 20.32
C LEU A 226 9.53 15.23 21.15
N ASN A 227 9.35 15.64 22.40
CA ASN A 227 8.36 15.14 23.34
C ASN A 227 7.52 16.30 23.89
N ASP A 228 6.41 15.97 24.55
CA ASP A 228 5.49 16.92 25.18
C ASP A 228 4.97 18.01 24.22
N VAL A 229 4.80 17.66 22.94
CA VAL A 229 4.28 18.58 21.93
C VAL A 229 2.77 18.69 22.09
N LYS A 230 2.29 19.84 22.57
CA LYS A 230 0.85 20.12 22.65
C LYS A 230 0.29 20.41 21.27
N VAL A 231 -0.81 19.76 20.91
CA VAL A 231 -1.57 19.99 19.68
C VAL A 231 -3.00 20.37 20.05
N LEU A 232 -3.34 21.62 19.78
CA LEU A 232 -4.66 22.19 20.02
C LEU A 232 -5.34 22.42 18.67
N VAL A 233 -6.53 21.86 18.50
CA VAL A 233 -7.32 21.99 17.28
C VAL A 233 -8.61 22.75 17.59
N LYS A 234 -8.87 23.80 16.84
CA LYS A 234 -10.08 24.62 16.95
C LYS A 234 -10.82 24.71 15.64
N ILE A 235 -12.14 24.69 15.71
CA ILE A 235 -13.03 25.09 14.60
C ILE A 235 -13.80 26.32 15.07
N ASN A 236 -13.74 27.41 14.32
CA ASN A 236 -14.20 28.73 14.80
C ASN A 236 -13.55 29.08 16.15
N SER A 237 -14.34 29.26 17.21
CA SER A 237 -13.88 29.52 18.58
C SER A 237 -13.84 28.28 19.48
N SER A 238 -14.36 27.13 19.01
CA SER A 238 -14.51 25.92 19.80
C SER A 238 -13.29 25.01 19.69
N THR A 239 -12.75 24.57 20.83
CA THR A 239 -11.73 23.53 20.88
C THR A 239 -12.35 22.17 20.59
N VAL A 240 -11.84 21.48 19.56
CA VAL A 240 -12.32 20.15 19.13
C VAL A 240 -11.32 19.04 19.46
N ALA A 241 -10.07 19.39 19.75
CA ALA A 241 -9.07 18.49 20.31
C ALA A 241 -7.99 19.27 21.07
N ASP A 242 -7.49 18.69 22.16
CA ASP A 242 -6.33 19.16 22.92
C ASP A 242 -5.56 17.92 23.38
N THR A 243 -4.38 17.69 22.83
CA THR A 243 -3.61 16.47 23.07
C THR A 243 -2.11 16.72 23.14
N VAL A 244 -1.37 15.75 23.67
CA VAL A 244 0.09 15.79 23.78
C VAL A 244 0.69 14.66 22.95
N ILE A 245 1.61 15.01 22.05
CA ILE A 245 2.31 14.07 21.19
C ILE A 245 3.75 13.94 21.67
N ASN A 246 4.16 12.68 21.86
CA ASN A 246 5.52 12.30 22.26
C ASN A 246 6.25 11.59 21.11
N ASN A 247 7.55 11.42 21.24
CA ASN A 247 8.40 10.62 20.35
C ASN A 247 8.25 10.99 18.87
N ILE A 248 8.39 12.27 18.53
CA ILE A 248 8.50 12.71 17.13
C ILE A 248 9.99 12.60 16.75
N PRO A 249 10.37 11.73 15.79
CA PRO A 249 11.78 11.47 15.49
C PRO A 249 12.55 12.74 15.09
N ALA A 250 13.80 12.87 15.54
CA ALA A 250 14.73 13.89 15.03
C ALA A 250 14.84 13.78 13.51
N LEU A 251 14.77 14.93 12.81
CA LEU A 251 14.84 15.01 11.35
C LEU A 251 13.82 14.09 10.63
N GLY A 252 12.73 13.76 11.30
CA GLY A 252 11.72 12.81 10.82
C GLY A 252 10.30 13.30 11.01
N VAL A 253 9.36 12.44 10.69
CA VAL A 253 7.93 12.74 10.74
C VAL A 253 7.22 11.84 11.75
N LYS A 254 6.14 12.35 12.33
CA LYS A 254 5.09 11.54 12.94
C LYS A 254 3.72 12.03 12.48
N LYS A 255 2.84 11.13 12.04
CA LYS A 255 1.47 11.47 11.63
C LYS A 255 0.45 10.87 12.60
N PRO A 256 0.32 11.41 13.83
CA PRO A 256 -0.64 10.90 14.80
C PRO A 256 -2.09 11.00 14.30
N ALA A 257 -2.91 10.03 14.70
CA ALA A 257 -4.36 10.05 14.58
C ALA A 257 -4.96 10.71 15.83
N LEU A 258 -5.43 11.95 15.71
CA LEU A 258 -6.05 12.70 16.79
C LEU A 258 -7.55 12.46 16.79
N SER A 259 -8.10 11.96 17.91
CA SER A 259 -9.55 11.95 18.12
C SER A 259 -10.04 13.39 18.24
N VAL A 260 -11.03 13.77 17.44
CA VAL A 260 -11.64 15.09 17.45
C VAL A 260 -13.15 14.99 17.60
N GLN A 261 -13.75 15.97 18.26
CA GLN A 261 -15.21 16.10 18.38
C GLN A 261 -15.66 17.29 17.53
N LEU A 262 -16.19 17.03 16.33
CA LEU A 262 -16.68 18.08 15.44
C LEU A 262 -18.11 18.49 15.86
N PRO A 263 -18.36 19.78 16.12
CA PRO A 263 -19.68 20.26 16.52
C PRO A 263 -20.69 20.20 15.36
N ALA A 264 -21.98 20.14 15.71
CA ALA A 264 -23.06 20.31 14.74
C ALA A 264 -23.05 21.76 14.22
N LEU A 265 -22.56 21.94 12.99
CA LEU A 265 -22.52 23.23 12.30
C LEU A 265 -23.43 23.19 11.06
N PRO A 266 -24.06 24.31 10.68
CA PRO A 266 -24.95 24.35 9.53
C PRO A 266 -24.21 24.01 8.23
N TYR A 267 -24.96 23.73 7.18
CA TYR A 267 -24.37 23.57 5.85
C TYR A 267 -23.77 24.89 5.36
N ASP A 268 -22.51 24.85 4.90
CA ASP A 268 -21.84 26.00 4.30
C ASP A 268 -20.95 25.57 3.13
N THR A 269 -21.31 26.01 1.92
CA THR A 269 -20.53 25.76 0.70
C THR A 269 -19.09 26.30 0.78
N ALA A 270 -18.86 27.34 1.60
CA ALA A 270 -17.54 27.89 1.84
C ALA A 270 -16.69 27.01 2.79
N GLY A 271 -17.27 26.01 3.46
CA GLY A 271 -16.59 25.15 4.42
C GLY A 271 -16.16 25.88 5.70
N TYR A 272 -15.47 25.17 6.59
CA TYR A 272 -15.04 25.69 7.88
C TYR A 272 -13.52 25.72 8.01
N GLN A 273 -13.00 26.73 8.71
CA GLN A 273 -11.58 26.80 9.02
C GLN A 273 -11.28 26.01 10.29
N LEU A 274 -10.30 25.12 10.18
CA LEU A 274 -9.73 24.38 11.29
C LEU A 274 -8.34 24.95 11.58
N ILE A 275 -8.16 25.51 12.76
CA ILE A 275 -6.88 26.06 13.24
C ILE A 275 -6.19 24.98 14.07
N ILE A 276 -4.97 24.64 13.67
CA ILE A 276 -4.12 23.64 14.33
C ILE A 276 -2.93 24.38 14.93
N THR A 277 -2.90 24.47 16.24
CA THR A 277 -1.80 25.06 16.99
C THR A 277 -0.91 23.97 17.56
N VAL A 278 0.38 24.01 17.22
CA VAL A 278 1.41 23.13 17.79
C VAL A 278 2.30 23.94 18.73
N ARG A 279 2.54 23.42 19.94
CA ARG A 279 3.33 24.11 20.96
C ARG A 279 4.34 23.17 21.62
N THR A 280 5.58 23.62 21.74
CA THR A 280 6.64 23.04 22.57
C THR A 280 7.03 24.05 23.66
N LYS A 281 8.05 23.74 24.48
CA LYS A 281 8.53 24.65 25.52
C LYS A 281 8.91 26.05 25.00
N ASN A 282 9.53 26.13 23.82
CA ASN A 282 10.13 27.35 23.28
C ASN A 282 9.60 27.73 21.88
N PHE A 283 8.52 27.11 21.41
CA PHE A 283 7.99 27.32 20.07
C PHE A 283 6.49 27.12 20.04
N GLU A 284 5.79 27.97 19.29
CA GLU A 284 4.38 27.86 18.97
C GLU A 284 4.16 28.27 17.52
N ASN A 285 3.36 27.49 16.79
CA ASN A 285 2.89 27.86 15.46
C ASN A 285 1.42 27.46 15.30
N SER A 286 0.67 28.23 14.53
CA SER A 286 -0.71 27.91 14.17
C SER A 286 -0.86 27.89 12.66
N ASP A 287 -1.39 26.80 12.14
CA ASP A 287 -1.70 26.62 10.72
C ASP A 287 -3.20 26.42 10.55
N THR A 288 -3.75 26.86 9.42
CA THR A 288 -5.18 26.73 9.12
C THR A 288 -5.40 25.82 7.93
N ILE A 289 -6.33 24.88 8.05
CA ILE A 289 -6.86 24.12 6.92
C ILE A 289 -8.35 24.35 6.74
N LYS A 290 -8.85 24.05 5.54
CA LYS A 290 -10.27 24.13 5.21
C LYS A 290 -10.90 22.76 5.27
N LEU A 291 -11.95 22.62 6.08
CA LEU A 291 -12.81 21.45 6.15
C LEU A 291 -14.03 21.69 5.23
N ARG A 292 -14.31 20.76 4.30
CA ARG A 292 -15.52 20.86 3.47
C ARG A 292 -16.74 20.57 4.34
N SER A 293 -17.82 21.33 4.14
CA SER A 293 -19.14 20.99 4.69
C SER A 293 -19.95 20.26 3.63
N ARG A 294 -20.63 19.18 4.02
CA ARG A 294 -21.43 18.31 3.15
C ARG A 294 -22.76 17.99 3.81
N GLN A 295 -23.80 17.86 3.01
CA GLN A 295 -25.03 17.22 3.44
C GLN A 295 -24.85 15.70 3.42
N LEU A 296 -25.59 14.96 4.24
CA LEU A 296 -25.51 13.49 4.30
C LEU A 296 -25.76 12.81 2.95
N SER A 297 -26.64 13.39 2.13
CA SER A 297 -26.98 12.92 0.78
C SER A 297 -25.88 13.18 -0.26
N GLN A 298 -24.91 14.05 0.03
CA GLN A 298 -23.80 14.35 -0.86
C GLN A 298 -22.65 13.36 -0.61
N PRO A 299 -21.83 13.05 -1.62
CA PRO A 299 -20.63 12.25 -1.41
C PRO A 299 -19.69 12.93 -0.41
N HIS A 300 -19.23 12.22 0.61
CA HIS A 300 -18.41 12.80 1.67
C HIS A 300 -17.33 11.83 2.20
N LYS A 301 -16.28 12.39 2.80
CA LYS A 301 -15.19 11.65 3.43
C LYS A 301 -15.50 11.30 4.88
N CYS A 302 -15.26 10.05 5.26
CA CYS A 302 -15.30 9.56 6.63
C CYS A 302 -13.90 9.07 7.03
N THR A 303 -13.36 9.55 8.16
CA THR A 303 -12.09 9.06 8.70
C THR A 303 -12.28 8.01 9.78
N PHE A 304 -11.29 7.13 9.92
CA PHE A 304 -11.25 6.07 10.91
C PHE A 304 -9.81 5.79 11.35
N LEU A 305 -9.66 5.14 12.50
CA LEU A 305 -8.37 4.67 12.99
C LEU A 305 -8.07 3.29 12.40
N SER A 306 -7.05 3.18 11.55
CA SER A 306 -6.68 1.92 10.92
C SER A 306 -6.04 0.96 11.92
N THR A 307 -6.50 -0.28 11.94
CA THR A 307 -5.93 -1.39 12.74
C THR A 307 -4.62 -1.91 12.16
N ILE A 308 -4.27 -1.52 10.94
CA ILE A 308 -3.05 -1.96 10.26
C ILE A 308 -1.81 -1.27 10.85
N ASP A 309 -1.91 0.01 11.19
CA ASP A 309 -0.75 0.79 11.68
C ASP A 309 -1.12 1.95 12.62
N SER A 310 -2.37 2.00 13.11
CA SER A 310 -2.86 3.06 14.01
C SER A 310 -2.81 4.47 13.41
N SER A 311 -2.74 4.58 12.08
CA SER A 311 -2.85 5.84 11.36
C SER A 311 -4.32 6.24 11.16
N CYS A 312 -4.57 7.54 10.97
CA CYS A 312 -5.87 8.03 10.51
C CYS A 312 -5.95 7.84 9.00
N GLN A 313 -6.89 7.02 8.56
CA GLN A 313 -7.24 6.82 7.15
C GLN A 313 -8.64 7.32 6.88
N TYR A 314 -9.01 7.39 5.60
CA TYR A 314 -10.36 7.75 5.21
C TYR A 314 -10.89 6.84 4.10
N TYR A 315 -12.22 6.83 3.97
CA TYR A 315 -12.93 6.36 2.78
C TYR A 315 -13.95 7.43 2.39
N ALA A 316 -14.45 7.37 1.17
CA ALA A 316 -15.53 8.24 0.71
C ALA A 316 -16.81 7.43 0.54
N ILE A 317 -17.97 8.04 0.84
CA ILE A 317 -19.26 7.36 0.83
C ILE A 317 -20.33 8.22 0.16
N LEU A 318 -21.25 7.56 -0.53
CA LEU A 318 -22.50 8.11 -1.04
C LEU A 318 -23.67 7.25 -0.54
N TYR A 319 -24.64 7.91 0.08
CA TYR A 319 -25.82 7.28 0.66
C TYR A 319 -26.85 6.95 -0.42
N PRO A 320 -27.74 5.96 -0.17
CA PRO A 320 -28.91 5.76 -1.00
C PRO A 320 -29.75 7.03 -1.12
N ARG A 321 -30.44 7.20 -2.25
CA ARG A 321 -31.46 8.24 -2.40
C ARG A 321 -32.55 8.04 -1.35
N ASP A 322 -33.01 9.14 -0.75
CA ASP A 322 -34.06 9.17 0.27
C ASP A 322 -33.82 8.22 1.46
N TYR A 323 -32.55 8.04 1.84
CA TYR A 323 -32.09 7.12 2.88
C TYR A 323 -32.96 7.13 4.16
N GLN A 324 -33.45 5.94 4.50
CA GLN A 324 -34.19 5.65 5.74
C GLN A 324 -33.41 4.67 6.63
N PRO A 325 -33.04 5.04 7.88
CA PRO A 325 -32.30 4.16 8.79
C PRO A 325 -33.00 2.84 9.16
N SER A 326 -34.32 2.77 9.00
CA SER A 326 -35.13 1.57 9.29
C SER A 326 -35.09 0.50 8.20
N GLN A 327 -34.55 0.82 7.02
CA GLN A 327 -34.43 -0.11 5.88
C GLN A 327 -33.01 -0.66 5.77
N THR A 328 -32.87 -1.80 5.07
CA THR A 328 -31.57 -2.37 4.72
C THR A 328 -31.24 -2.16 3.25
N TYR A 329 -29.98 -1.87 2.95
CA TYR A 329 -29.52 -1.53 1.61
C TYR A 329 -28.36 -2.43 1.18
N GLY A 330 -28.12 -2.53 -0.12
CA GLY A 330 -26.92 -3.15 -0.63
C GLY A 330 -25.71 -2.25 -0.41
N LEU A 331 -24.53 -2.77 -0.71
CA LEU A 331 -23.28 -2.02 -0.64
C LEU A 331 -22.46 -2.28 -1.89
N ILE A 332 -22.08 -1.22 -2.59
CA ILE A 332 -21.10 -1.25 -3.67
C ILE A 332 -19.77 -0.73 -3.10
N LEU A 333 -18.80 -1.62 -2.92
CA LEU A 333 -17.42 -1.25 -2.63
C LEU A 333 -16.70 -1.00 -3.96
N SER A 334 -16.35 0.25 -4.25
CA SER A 334 -15.73 0.66 -5.52
C SER A 334 -14.28 1.06 -5.33
N LEU A 335 -13.37 0.36 -6.01
CA LEU A 335 -11.93 0.55 -5.91
C LEU A 335 -11.44 1.54 -6.98
N HIS A 336 -10.59 2.48 -6.59
CA HIS A 336 -10.06 3.53 -7.48
C HIS A 336 -8.87 3.09 -8.34
N GLY A 337 -8.72 3.76 -9.48
CA GLY A 337 -7.56 3.67 -10.38
C GLY A 337 -6.32 4.36 -9.82
N ALA A 338 -5.16 4.13 -10.46
CA ALA A 338 -3.91 4.76 -10.05
C ALA A 338 -3.99 6.29 -10.21
N GLY A 339 -3.58 7.02 -9.17
CA GLY A 339 -3.63 8.50 -9.17
C GLY A 339 -5.03 9.10 -8.92
N VAL A 340 -6.04 8.29 -8.61
CA VAL A 340 -7.41 8.74 -8.31
C VAL A 340 -7.65 8.78 -6.80
N GLU A 341 -8.19 9.88 -6.29
CA GLU A 341 -8.64 9.99 -4.90
C GLU A 341 -10.00 9.32 -4.69
N ALA A 342 -10.20 8.68 -3.53
CA ALA A 342 -11.47 8.03 -3.18
C ALA A 342 -12.68 8.98 -3.25
N SER A 343 -12.50 10.24 -2.86
CA SER A 343 -13.55 11.26 -2.94
C SER A 343 -13.96 11.58 -4.37
N SER A 344 -12.99 11.66 -5.29
CA SER A 344 -13.28 11.94 -6.70
C SER A 344 -13.97 10.75 -7.37
N LEU A 345 -13.62 9.53 -6.98
CA LEU A 345 -14.29 8.33 -7.48
C LEU A 345 -15.76 8.29 -7.04
N VAL A 346 -16.06 8.51 -5.76
CA VAL A 346 -17.45 8.45 -5.29
C VAL A 346 -18.32 9.56 -5.89
N GLU A 347 -17.72 10.72 -6.21
CA GLU A 347 -18.38 11.82 -6.93
C GLU A 347 -18.73 11.47 -8.39
N SER A 348 -18.19 10.37 -8.94
CA SER A 348 -18.51 9.88 -10.30
C SER A 348 -19.77 9.01 -10.34
N PHE A 349 -20.41 8.74 -9.21
CA PHE A 349 -21.63 7.93 -9.13
C PHE A 349 -22.87 8.78 -8.89
N GLN A 350 -24.00 8.35 -9.44
CA GLN A 350 -25.32 8.83 -9.04
C GLN A 350 -25.85 8.05 -7.83
N PRO A 351 -26.55 8.71 -6.87
CA PRO A 351 -27.19 8.02 -5.75
C PRO A 351 -28.12 6.91 -6.22
N LYS A 352 -28.04 5.74 -5.59
CA LYS A 352 -28.90 4.58 -5.88
C LYS A 352 -30.05 4.52 -4.90
N ASP A 353 -31.20 4.02 -5.33
CA ASP A 353 -32.32 3.82 -4.40
C ASP A 353 -32.15 2.55 -3.54
N TRP A 354 -31.15 1.71 -3.85
CA TRP A 354 -31.02 0.36 -3.30
C TRP A 354 -29.67 0.05 -2.63
N ALA A 355 -28.67 0.92 -2.74
CA ALA A 355 -27.34 0.65 -2.19
C ALA A 355 -26.56 1.91 -1.79
N PHE A 356 -25.70 1.72 -0.78
CA PHE A 356 -24.58 2.61 -0.50
C PHE A 356 -23.46 2.39 -1.51
N ILE A 357 -22.71 3.45 -1.81
CA ILE A 357 -21.46 3.36 -2.58
C ILE A 357 -20.32 3.83 -1.68
N VAL A 358 -19.28 3.01 -1.55
CA VAL A 358 -18.13 3.26 -0.67
C VAL A 358 -16.84 3.08 -1.44
N CYS A 359 -15.96 4.06 -1.37
CA CYS A 359 -14.65 4.07 -2.01
C CYS A 359 -13.54 4.10 -0.94
N PRO A 360 -12.81 3.00 -0.70
CA PRO A 360 -11.60 3.00 0.12
C PRO A 360 -10.46 3.76 -0.57
N THR A 361 -9.38 4.08 0.15
CA THR A 361 -8.30 4.94 -0.37
C THR A 361 -7.05 4.21 -0.83
N ASN A 362 -6.98 2.88 -0.63
CA ASN A 362 -5.76 2.12 -0.92
C ASN A 362 -4.52 2.75 -0.24
N ARG A 363 -4.75 3.40 0.92
CA ARG A 363 -3.84 4.34 1.60
C ARG A 363 -3.51 5.63 0.83
N ARG A 364 -3.12 5.53 -0.44
CA ARG A 364 -2.71 6.64 -1.33
C ARG A 364 -3.25 6.41 -2.74
N PRO A 365 -3.34 7.46 -3.60
CA PRO A 365 -3.86 7.32 -4.97
C PRO A 365 -3.14 6.31 -5.85
N TYR A 366 -1.80 6.22 -5.74
CA TYR A 366 -1.01 5.16 -6.39
C TYR A 366 -0.88 3.90 -5.53
N GLY A 367 -1.03 4.06 -4.21
CA GLY A 367 -1.25 3.00 -3.21
C GLY A 367 -0.38 1.76 -3.34
N PHE A 368 -0.97 0.62 -2.99
CA PHE A 368 -0.32 -0.70 -3.05
C PHE A 368 -0.95 -1.60 -4.11
N ASP A 369 -1.45 -1.01 -5.21
CA ASP A 369 -2.06 -1.77 -6.31
C ASP A 369 -3.24 -2.66 -5.86
N TRP A 370 -3.92 -2.29 -4.76
CA TRP A 370 -4.94 -3.10 -4.08
C TRP A 370 -4.49 -4.49 -3.58
N GLN A 371 -3.18 -4.74 -3.61
CA GLN A 371 -2.55 -5.90 -3.01
C GLN A 371 -2.10 -5.56 -1.58
N ASP A 372 -1.80 -6.58 -0.78
CA ASP A 372 -1.28 -6.41 0.59
C ASP A 372 -2.07 -5.38 1.43
N TRP A 373 -1.47 -4.24 1.76
CA TRP A 373 -2.09 -3.17 2.54
C TRP A 373 -3.29 -2.54 1.86
N GLY A 374 -3.31 -2.47 0.52
CA GLY A 374 -4.46 -1.97 -0.24
C GLY A 374 -5.68 -2.87 -0.07
N ARG A 375 -5.48 -4.18 -0.11
CA ARG A 375 -6.54 -5.16 0.20
C ARG A 375 -6.99 -5.04 1.65
N LEU A 376 -6.05 -4.96 2.59
CA LEU A 376 -6.39 -4.84 4.01
C LEU A 376 -7.18 -3.56 4.29
N ASP A 377 -6.82 -2.43 3.67
CA ASP A 377 -7.56 -1.16 3.74
C ASP A 377 -8.99 -1.31 3.20
N ALA A 378 -9.16 -1.91 2.02
CA ALA A 378 -10.48 -2.17 1.45
C ALA A 378 -11.36 -3.06 2.37
N LEU A 379 -10.78 -4.12 2.93
CA LEU A 379 -11.49 -5.03 3.84
C LEU A 379 -11.79 -4.39 5.19
N GLU A 380 -10.91 -3.52 5.69
CA GLU A 380 -11.13 -2.74 6.91
C GLU A 380 -12.29 -1.76 6.73
N VAL A 381 -12.32 -1.04 5.60
CA VAL A 381 -13.43 -0.14 5.23
C VAL A 381 -14.74 -0.92 5.06
N LEU A 382 -14.72 -2.05 4.36
CA LEU A 382 -15.89 -2.91 4.19
C LEU A 382 -16.46 -3.34 5.55
N ASN A 383 -15.60 -3.82 6.45
CA ASN A 383 -16.03 -4.25 7.77
C ASN A 383 -16.56 -3.07 8.61
N ALA A 384 -15.90 -1.90 8.57
CA ALA A 384 -16.33 -0.72 9.29
C ALA A 384 -17.73 -0.28 8.86
N VAL A 385 -17.99 -0.23 7.55
CA VAL A 385 -19.30 0.14 6.98
C VAL A 385 -20.37 -0.89 7.30
N CYS A 386 -20.10 -2.19 7.13
CA CYS A 386 -21.06 -3.24 7.47
C CYS A 386 -21.44 -3.24 8.95
N ASN A 387 -20.56 -2.77 9.83
CA ASN A 387 -20.82 -2.70 11.27
C ASN A 387 -21.57 -1.43 11.69
N SER A 388 -21.53 -0.36 10.90
CA SER A 388 -22.09 0.95 11.27
C SER A 388 -23.35 1.35 10.51
N LEU A 389 -23.61 0.73 9.35
CA LEU A 389 -24.73 1.07 8.47
C LEU A 389 -25.65 -0.14 8.25
N PRO A 390 -26.94 0.07 7.90
CA PRO A 390 -27.89 -1.02 7.71
C PRO A 390 -27.66 -1.72 6.36
N ILE A 391 -26.59 -2.50 6.28
CA ILE A 391 -26.17 -3.22 5.07
C ILE A 391 -26.73 -4.64 5.07
N ASP A 392 -27.45 -4.99 4.00
CA ASP A 392 -27.80 -6.38 3.68
C ASP A 392 -26.53 -7.15 3.31
N GLN A 393 -26.13 -8.06 4.21
CA GLN A 393 -24.91 -8.87 4.08
C GLN A 393 -24.93 -9.80 2.86
N ASN A 394 -26.10 -10.07 2.28
CA ASN A 394 -26.22 -10.86 1.06
C ASN A 394 -26.17 -10.00 -0.22
N ARG A 395 -26.08 -8.66 -0.11
CA ARG A 395 -26.04 -7.71 -1.24
C ARG A 395 -24.84 -6.77 -1.15
N ILE A 396 -23.67 -7.36 -0.95
CA ILE A 396 -22.38 -6.66 -1.00
C ILE A 396 -21.74 -6.95 -2.37
N TYR A 397 -21.29 -5.92 -3.06
CA TYR A 397 -20.72 -5.98 -4.41
C TYR A 397 -19.35 -5.31 -4.42
N LEU A 398 -18.47 -5.81 -5.29
CA LEU A 398 -17.13 -5.23 -5.50
C LEU A 398 -17.00 -4.77 -6.95
N THR A 399 -16.54 -3.54 -7.16
CA THR A 399 -16.24 -3.02 -8.50
C THR A 399 -15.02 -2.09 -8.42
N GLY A 400 -14.53 -1.66 -9.57
CA GLY A 400 -13.42 -0.73 -9.67
C GLY A 400 -12.89 -0.62 -11.09
N HIS A 401 -12.15 0.46 -11.35
CA HIS A 401 -11.62 0.79 -12.68
C HIS A 401 -10.09 0.83 -12.68
N SER A 402 -9.45 0.36 -13.76
CA SER A 402 -8.00 0.37 -13.93
C SER A 402 -7.28 -0.43 -12.83
N MET A 403 -6.44 0.22 -12.02
CA MET A 403 -5.88 -0.36 -10.77
C MET A 403 -6.99 -0.94 -9.87
N GLY A 404 -8.14 -0.27 -9.76
CA GLY A 404 -9.30 -0.77 -9.04
C GLY A 404 -9.98 -1.96 -9.71
N GLY A 405 -9.89 -2.08 -11.04
CA GLY A 405 -10.33 -3.26 -11.78
C GLY A 405 -9.43 -4.47 -11.48
N HIS A 406 -8.11 -4.25 -11.41
CA HIS A 406 -7.17 -5.26 -10.92
C HIS A 406 -7.50 -5.67 -9.47
N GLY A 407 -7.69 -4.69 -8.59
CA GLY A 407 -8.11 -4.92 -7.20
C GLY A 407 -9.42 -5.69 -7.09
N THR A 408 -10.37 -5.46 -7.99
CA THR A 408 -11.66 -6.16 -8.00
C THR A 408 -11.48 -7.65 -8.25
N TRP A 409 -10.63 -8.02 -9.22
CA TRP A 409 -10.25 -9.42 -9.42
C TRP A 409 -9.52 -9.98 -8.21
N TYR A 410 -8.50 -9.28 -7.72
CA TYR A 410 -7.65 -9.76 -6.64
C TYR A 410 -8.41 -9.98 -5.33
N ILE A 411 -9.16 -8.99 -4.87
CA ILE A 411 -9.94 -9.06 -3.62
C ILE A 411 -11.13 -10.01 -3.80
N GLY A 412 -11.83 -9.95 -4.94
CA GLY A 412 -12.95 -10.84 -5.23
C GLY A 412 -12.55 -12.33 -5.20
N LEU A 413 -11.45 -12.69 -5.85
CA LEU A 413 -10.97 -14.07 -5.92
C LEU A 413 -10.29 -14.54 -4.62
N THR A 414 -9.77 -13.63 -3.80
CA THR A 414 -9.23 -13.98 -2.47
C THR A 414 -10.32 -14.06 -1.40
N THR A 415 -11.47 -13.42 -1.56
CA THR A 415 -12.59 -13.50 -0.61
C THR A 415 -13.93 -13.69 -1.33
N PRO A 416 -14.11 -14.80 -2.09
CA PRO A 416 -15.28 -14.99 -2.95
C PRO A 416 -16.61 -15.11 -2.18
N ASP A 417 -16.54 -15.43 -0.89
CA ASP A 417 -17.68 -15.56 0.01
C ASP A 417 -18.15 -14.26 0.65
N ARG A 418 -17.52 -13.13 0.31
CA ARG A 418 -17.87 -11.80 0.82
C ARG A 418 -18.76 -11.01 -0.13
N PHE A 419 -18.87 -11.43 -1.40
CA PHE A 419 -19.51 -10.64 -2.45
C PHE A 419 -20.58 -11.44 -3.18
N ALA A 420 -21.74 -10.81 -3.40
CA ALA A 420 -22.82 -11.36 -4.21
C ALA A 420 -22.47 -11.38 -5.71
N ALA A 421 -21.65 -10.44 -6.15
CA ALA A 421 -21.06 -10.37 -7.49
C ALA A 421 -19.88 -9.39 -7.50
N ILE A 422 -18.99 -9.53 -8.48
CA ILE A 422 -17.92 -8.56 -8.74
C ILE A 422 -18.01 -8.00 -10.16
N ALA A 423 -17.56 -6.76 -10.35
CA ALA A 423 -17.58 -6.06 -11.63
C ALA A 423 -16.28 -5.31 -11.94
N PRO A 424 -15.20 -6.02 -12.35
CA PRO A 424 -13.94 -5.38 -12.71
C PRO A 424 -14.05 -4.61 -14.04
N ALA A 425 -13.60 -3.35 -14.05
CA ALA A 425 -13.53 -2.53 -15.24
C ALA A 425 -12.08 -2.18 -15.62
N ALA A 426 -11.69 -2.39 -16.88
CA ALA A 426 -10.36 -2.07 -17.41
C ALA A 426 -9.18 -2.54 -16.53
N GLY A 427 -9.31 -3.71 -15.87
CA GLY A 427 -8.32 -4.25 -14.94
C GLY A 427 -7.40 -5.29 -15.57
N TRP A 428 -6.19 -5.45 -15.01
CA TRP A 428 -5.23 -6.47 -15.44
C TRP A 428 -5.17 -7.67 -14.48
N PRO A 429 -4.67 -8.84 -14.94
CA PRO A 429 -4.59 -10.02 -14.08
C PRO A 429 -3.48 -9.94 -13.03
N SER A 430 -2.27 -9.60 -13.43
CA SER A 430 -1.13 -9.42 -12.53
C SER A 430 -0.18 -8.39 -13.12
N PHE A 431 0.63 -7.74 -12.28
CA PHE A 431 1.53 -6.70 -12.75
C PHE A 431 2.49 -7.19 -13.86
N PRO A 432 3.11 -8.39 -13.79
CA PRO A 432 3.96 -8.89 -14.89
C PRO A 432 3.23 -9.15 -16.21
N LEU A 433 1.90 -9.31 -16.19
CA LEU A 433 1.10 -9.43 -17.42
C LEU A 433 0.69 -8.05 -17.96
N TYR A 434 0.70 -7.02 -17.13
CA TYR A 434 0.43 -5.64 -17.53
C TYR A 434 1.71 -4.92 -17.99
N VAL A 435 2.71 -4.86 -17.11
CA VAL A 435 4.07 -4.38 -17.38
C VAL A 435 5.04 -5.54 -17.18
N PRO A 436 5.49 -6.20 -18.28
CA PRO A 436 6.38 -7.34 -18.18
C PRO A 436 7.68 -7.04 -17.43
N ASN A 437 8.13 -7.99 -16.61
CA ASN A 437 9.33 -7.81 -15.77
C ASN A 437 10.56 -8.55 -16.31
N PHE A 438 10.53 -9.05 -17.56
CA PHE A 438 11.62 -9.87 -18.13
C PHE A 438 12.98 -9.14 -18.23
N LEU A 439 12.99 -7.81 -18.16
CA LEU A 439 14.22 -6.99 -18.12
C LEU A 439 14.82 -6.82 -16.73
N GLN A 440 14.21 -7.38 -15.68
CA GLN A 440 14.85 -7.39 -14.36
C GLN A 440 16.14 -8.23 -14.41
N ARG A 441 17.26 -7.67 -13.96
CA ARG A 441 18.51 -8.38 -13.67
C ARG A 441 18.27 -9.62 -12.83
N SER A 442 17.37 -9.54 -11.84
CA SER A 442 17.03 -10.71 -11.02
C SER A 442 16.47 -11.86 -11.86
N ILE A 443 15.70 -11.59 -12.92
CA ILE A 443 15.18 -12.62 -13.84
C ILE A 443 16.26 -13.10 -14.82
N ILE A 444 17.10 -12.20 -15.32
CA ILE A 444 18.12 -12.50 -16.33
C ILE A 444 19.29 -13.31 -15.76
N PHE A 445 19.76 -12.98 -14.55
CA PHE A 445 21.04 -13.48 -14.03
C PHE A 445 20.93 -14.44 -12.83
N SER A 446 19.73 -14.62 -12.25
CA SER A 446 19.60 -15.50 -11.08
C SER A 446 19.50 -16.98 -11.47
N GLU A 447 20.14 -17.82 -10.66
CA GLU A 447 19.94 -19.26 -10.68
C GLU A 447 18.46 -19.66 -10.53
N PRO A 448 17.97 -20.71 -11.24
CA PRO A 448 16.58 -21.14 -11.18
C PRO A 448 16.05 -21.39 -9.74
N SER A 449 16.90 -21.89 -8.84
CA SER A 449 16.53 -22.13 -7.43
C SER A 449 16.22 -20.84 -6.66
N LYS A 450 16.90 -19.74 -6.96
CA LYS A 450 16.64 -18.42 -6.35
C LYS A 450 15.35 -17.81 -6.90
N LEU A 451 15.10 -17.97 -8.20
CA LEU A 451 13.86 -17.56 -8.83
C LEU A 451 12.66 -18.31 -8.22
N ALA A 452 12.79 -19.62 -7.97
CA ALA A 452 11.73 -20.38 -7.31
C ALA A 452 11.35 -19.81 -5.92
N VAL A 453 12.34 -19.35 -5.12
CA VAL A 453 12.07 -18.71 -3.82
C VAL A 453 11.38 -17.35 -4.00
N ARG A 454 11.81 -16.55 -4.99
CA ARG A 454 11.18 -15.27 -5.32
C ARG A 454 9.72 -15.46 -5.77
N GLU A 455 9.47 -16.37 -6.70
CA GLU A 455 8.12 -16.69 -7.18
C GLU A 455 7.23 -17.24 -6.07
N MET A 456 7.78 -18.04 -5.15
CA MET A 456 7.07 -18.47 -3.95
C MET A 456 6.66 -17.28 -3.07
N ALA A 457 7.54 -16.30 -2.87
CA ALA A 457 7.26 -15.11 -2.05
C ALA A 457 6.27 -14.14 -2.72
N LEU A 458 6.26 -14.06 -4.05
CA LEU A 458 5.36 -13.24 -4.85
C LEU A 458 4.08 -13.98 -5.25
N ARG A 459 3.92 -15.25 -4.86
CA ARG A 459 2.82 -16.12 -5.30
C ARG A 459 1.45 -15.54 -4.99
N THR A 460 1.33 -14.78 -3.90
CA THR A 460 0.10 -14.11 -3.49
C THR A 460 -0.44 -13.14 -4.54
N ASP A 461 0.42 -12.60 -5.40
CA ASP A 461 0.08 -11.54 -6.36
C ASP A 461 -0.25 -12.12 -7.75
N ASN A 462 -0.35 -13.45 -7.85
CA ASN A 462 -0.74 -14.17 -9.06
C ASN A 462 -2.25 -14.42 -9.11
N THR A 463 -3.02 -13.38 -9.40
CA THR A 463 -4.48 -13.46 -9.57
C THR A 463 -4.94 -14.51 -10.60
N PRO A 464 -4.26 -14.72 -11.75
CA PRO A 464 -4.62 -15.80 -12.68
C PRO A 464 -4.72 -17.18 -12.02
N ALA A 465 -3.84 -17.48 -11.07
CA ALA A 465 -3.88 -18.75 -10.35
C ALA A 465 -5.14 -18.92 -9.50
N LEU A 466 -5.81 -17.82 -9.13
CA LEU A 466 -6.97 -17.81 -8.25
C LEU A 466 -8.32 -17.80 -8.99
N VAL A 467 -8.33 -17.77 -10.33
CA VAL A 467 -9.58 -17.69 -11.12
C VAL A 467 -10.54 -18.84 -10.81
N GLU A 468 -10.03 -20.02 -10.44
CA GLU A 468 -10.88 -21.15 -10.04
C GLU A 468 -11.75 -20.89 -8.81
N ASN A 469 -11.39 -19.89 -7.99
CA ASN A 469 -12.17 -19.44 -6.83
C ASN A 469 -13.48 -18.76 -7.23
N ALA A 470 -13.65 -18.39 -8.50
CA ALA A 470 -14.85 -17.72 -9.01
C ALA A 470 -16.04 -18.67 -9.26
N LEU A 471 -15.94 -19.96 -8.93
CA LEU A 471 -16.98 -20.97 -9.22
C LEU A 471 -18.40 -20.49 -8.86
N ASN A 472 -18.54 -19.84 -7.70
CA ASN A 472 -19.82 -19.35 -7.18
C ASN A 472 -19.89 -17.81 -7.13
N LEU A 473 -19.00 -17.12 -7.85
CA LEU A 473 -18.88 -15.67 -7.84
C LEU A 473 -19.22 -15.11 -9.22
N PRO A 474 -20.44 -14.60 -9.44
CA PRO A 474 -20.82 -13.99 -10.71
C PRO A 474 -19.95 -12.77 -11.04
N VAL A 475 -19.49 -12.68 -12.29
CA VAL A 475 -18.59 -11.61 -12.74
C VAL A 475 -19.18 -10.78 -13.89
N PHE A 476 -19.06 -9.45 -13.83
CA PHE A 476 -19.32 -8.54 -14.94
C PHE A 476 -18.04 -7.81 -15.36
N ILE A 477 -17.52 -8.10 -16.54
CA ILE A 477 -16.29 -7.50 -17.06
C ILE A 477 -16.66 -6.33 -17.98
N LEU A 478 -16.15 -5.14 -17.68
CA LEU A 478 -16.37 -3.92 -18.47
C LEU A 478 -15.05 -3.40 -19.06
N HIS A 479 -15.01 -3.05 -20.34
CA HIS A 479 -13.80 -2.52 -20.98
C HIS A 479 -14.11 -1.54 -22.11
N GLY A 480 -13.28 -0.51 -22.30
CA GLY A 480 -13.27 0.28 -23.54
C GLY A 480 -12.56 -0.47 -24.67
N ALA A 481 -13.13 -0.48 -25.88
CA ALA A 481 -12.56 -1.20 -27.01
C ALA A 481 -11.21 -0.61 -27.50
N ASP A 482 -11.01 0.69 -27.30
CA ASP A 482 -9.83 1.43 -27.75
C ASP A 482 -8.96 1.87 -26.55
N ASP A 483 -9.03 1.13 -25.43
CA ASP A 483 -8.23 1.40 -24.23
C ASP A 483 -6.72 1.32 -24.56
N ASP A 484 -6.06 2.48 -24.51
CA ASP A 484 -4.65 2.69 -24.82
C ASP A 484 -3.74 2.66 -23.59
N ASN A 485 -4.31 2.44 -22.40
CA ASN A 485 -3.58 2.34 -21.14
C ASN A 485 -3.57 0.91 -20.60
N VAL A 486 -4.75 0.29 -20.47
CA VAL A 486 -4.91 -1.13 -20.12
C VAL A 486 -5.64 -1.82 -21.27
N PRO A 487 -4.94 -2.40 -22.26
CA PRO A 487 -5.59 -2.91 -23.46
C PRO A 487 -6.67 -3.96 -23.17
N PRO A 488 -7.75 -4.03 -23.99
CA PRO A 488 -8.89 -4.93 -23.76
C PRO A 488 -8.53 -6.42 -23.74
N ILE A 489 -7.34 -6.79 -24.21
CA ILE A 489 -6.80 -8.16 -24.08
C ILE A 489 -6.86 -8.68 -22.64
N HIS A 490 -6.71 -7.81 -21.63
CA HIS A 490 -6.80 -8.22 -20.23
C HIS A 490 -8.22 -8.68 -19.86
N GLY A 491 -9.25 -7.88 -20.18
CA GLY A 491 -10.65 -8.25 -19.96
C GLY A 491 -11.05 -9.50 -20.76
N ARG A 492 -10.65 -9.57 -22.04
CA ARG A 492 -10.88 -10.74 -22.93
C ARG A 492 -10.25 -12.01 -22.37
N THR A 493 -9.05 -11.91 -21.80
CA THR A 493 -8.33 -13.06 -21.23
C THR A 493 -9.07 -13.63 -20.02
N PHE A 494 -9.56 -12.79 -19.12
CA PHE A 494 -10.38 -13.25 -18.00
C PHE A 494 -11.70 -13.88 -18.45
N ALA A 495 -12.37 -13.27 -19.44
CA ALA A 495 -13.58 -13.84 -20.03
C ALA A 495 -13.32 -15.25 -20.59
N LEU A 496 -12.22 -15.43 -21.32
CA LEU A 496 -11.80 -16.72 -21.86
C LEU A 496 -11.52 -17.75 -20.76
N TRP A 497 -10.83 -17.37 -19.68
CA TRP A 497 -10.58 -18.27 -18.55
C TRP A 497 -11.87 -18.72 -17.86
N LEU A 498 -12.79 -17.78 -17.58
CA LEU A 498 -14.09 -18.10 -16.98
C LEU A 498 -14.94 -18.98 -17.90
N GLN A 499 -14.94 -18.70 -19.21
CA GLN A 499 -15.61 -19.53 -20.20
C GLN A 499 -15.05 -20.96 -20.24
N THR A 500 -13.72 -21.10 -20.21
CA THR A 500 -13.04 -22.40 -20.21
C THR A 500 -13.38 -23.23 -18.97
N LEU A 501 -13.57 -22.57 -17.83
CA LEU A 501 -14.02 -23.21 -16.58
C LEU A 501 -15.53 -23.48 -16.53
N GLY A 502 -16.31 -22.93 -17.47
CA GLY A 502 -17.78 -23.01 -17.48
C GLY A 502 -18.43 -22.14 -16.40
N TYR A 503 -17.76 -21.09 -15.94
CA TYR A 503 -18.25 -20.23 -14.85
C TYR A 503 -19.14 -19.09 -15.37
N GLU A 504 -20.04 -18.60 -14.51
CA GLU A 504 -20.94 -17.52 -14.88
C GLU A 504 -20.21 -16.17 -15.01
N TYR A 505 -20.27 -15.56 -16.19
CA TYR A 505 -19.78 -14.20 -16.42
C TYR A 505 -20.61 -13.44 -17.45
N ARG A 506 -20.49 -12.11 -17.44
CA ARG A 506 -20.89 -11.20 -18.52
C ARG A 506 -19.69 -10.38 -18.94
N TYR A 507 -19.57 -10.10 -20.22
CA TYR A 507 -18.53 -9.25 -20.77
C TYR A 507 -19.15 -8.18 -21.66
N LYS A 508 -18.84 -6.92 -21.36
CA LYS A 508 -19.25 -5.74 -22.13
C LYS A 508 -17.99 -4.98 -22.55
N GLU A 509 -17.76 -4.93 -23.85
CA GLU A 509 -16.74 -4.07 -24.46
C GLU A 509 -17.44 -2.92 -25.16
N VAL A 510 -17.08 -1.67 -24.83
CA VAL A 510 -17.73 -0.46 -25.34
C VAL A 510 -16.95 0.07 -26.54
N PRO A 511 -17.53 0.12 -27.76
CA PRO A 511 -16.82 0.58 -28.96
C PRO A 511 -16.43 2.07 -28.89
N GLY A 512 -15.27 2.42 -29.46
CA GLY A 512 -14.88 3.82 -29.68
C GLY A 512 -14.43 4.60 -28.44
N VAL A 513 -14.39 3.96 -27.26
CA VAL A 513 -13.97 4.60 -26.01
C VAL A 513 -12.63 4.06 -25.54
N LYS A 514 -11.83 4.97 -24.96
CA LYS A 514 -10.50 4.71 -24.41
C LYS A 514 -10.59 4.22 -22.96
N HIS A 515 -9.52 4.45 -22.19
CA HIS A 515 -9.39 4.00 -20.81
C HIS A 515 -10.53 4.47 -19.88
N TRP A 516 -10.87 5.76 -19.90
CA TRP A 516 -11.99 6.32 -19.15
C TRP A 516 -13.00 6.94 -20.12
N TRP A 517 -14.29 6.81 -19.81
CA TRP A 517 -15.35 7.43 -20.60
C TRP A 517 -16.54 7.85 -19.75
N THR A 518 -17.32 8.75 -20.33
CA THR A 518 -18.60 9.23 -19.83
C THR A 518 -19.62 9.12 -20.96
N TYR A 519 -20.80 8.57 -20.67
CA TYR A 519 -21.90 8.47 -21.61
C TYR A 519 -22.54 9.84 -21.90
N PRO A 520 -23.33 9.99 -22.98
CA PRO A 520 -23.96 11.26 -23.34
C PRO A 520 -24.87 11.87 -22.25
N ASP A 521 -25.37 11.05 -21.33
CA ASP A 521 -26.18 11.45 -20.17
C ASP A 521 -25.35 11.83 -18.93
N CYS A 522 -24.03 12.01 -19.11
CA CYS A 522 -23.04 12.28 -18.07
C CYS A 522 -22.77 11.12 -17.10
N THR A 523 -23.27 9.90 -17.35
CA THR A 523 -22.94 8.72 -16.55
C THR A 523 -21.49 8.30 -16.78
N ALA A 524 -20.68 8.24 -15.73
CA ALA A 524 -19.30 7.75 -15.82
C ALA A 524 -19.27 6.23 -16.03
N CYS A 525 -18.19 5.70 -16.64
CA CYS A 525 -18.05 4.26 -16.90
C CYS A 525 -18.18 3.36 -15.66
N VAL A 526 -17.75 3.83 -14.49
CA VAL A 526 -17.89 3.12 -13.20
C VAL A 526 -19.34 2.98 -12.75
N ASP A 527 -20.24 3.78 -13.32
CA ASP A 527 -21.67 3.80 -13.05
C ASP A 527 -22.51 3.26 -14.22
N ASP A 528 -21.90 2.40 -15.06
CA ASP A 528 -22.54 1.81 -16.23
C ASP A 528 -23.90 1.14 -15.91
N PRO A 529 -24.98 1.45 -16.66
CA PRO A 529 -26.32 0.92 -16.35
C PRO A 529 -26.44 -0.61 -16.38
N ASP A 530 -25.73 -1.30 -17.28
CA ASP A 530 -25.79 -2.75 -17.38
C ASP A 530 -25.04 -3.41 -16.22
N LEU A 531 -23.90 -2.81 -15.84
CA LEU A 531 -23.15 -3.19 -14.64
C LEU A 531 -24.03 -3.03 -13.40
N MET A 532 -24.63 -1.85 -13.20
CA MET A 532 -25.47 -1.58 -12.04
C MET A 532 -26.70 -2.50 -11.99
N SER A 533 -27.35 -2.74 -13.13
CA SER A 533 -28.46 -3.69 -13.22
C SER A 533 -28.04 -5.12 -12.92
N PHE A 534 -26.84 -5.52 -13.36
CA PHE A 534 -26.28 -6.84 -13.06
C PHE A 534 -26.05 -7.00 -11.56
N LEU A 535 -25.41 -6.03 -10.89
CA LEU A 535 -25.17 -6.09 -9.45
C LEU A 535 -26.47 -6.16 -8.66
N GLN A 536 -27.42 -5.25 -8.92
CA GLN A 536 -28.69 -5.16 -8.18
C GLN A 536 -29.48 -6.48 -8.13
N LYS A 537 -29.39 -7.30 -9.19
CA LYS A 537 -30.13 -8.55 -9.33
C LYS A 537 -29.47 -9.75 -8.65
N ARG A 538 -28.31 -9.58 -8.01
CA ARG A 538 -27.51 -10.66 -7.42
C ARG A 538 -27.65 -10.70 -5.92
N GLN A 539 -27.52 -11.89 -5.36
CA GLN A 539 -27.46 -12.11 -3.92
C GLN A 539 -26.42 -13.18 -3.64
N LEU A 540 -25.66 -13.02 -2.56
CA LEU A 540 -24.75 -14.04 -2.06
C LEU A 540 -25.56 -15.29 -1.67
N ARG A 541 -25.12 -16.45 -2.14
CA ARG A 541 -25.73 -17.74 -1.84
C ARG A 541 -24.70 -18.65 -1.17
N PHE A 542 -25.19 -19.60 -0.38
CA PHE A 542 -24.36 -20.66 0.21
C PHE A 542 -24.35 -21.86 -0.73
N PRO A 543 -23.23 -22.12 -1.44
CA PRO A 543 -23.19 -23.14 -2.49
C PRO A 543 -22.97 -24.54 -1.89
N THR A 544 -23.42 -25.57 -2.60
CA THR A 544 -23.10 -26.97 -2.30
C THR A 544 -21.74 -27.40 -2.85
N HIS A 545 -21.26 -26.74 -3.91
CA HIS A 545 -19.98 -27.05 -4.54
C HIS A 545 -19.01 -25.89 -4.35
N ILE A 546 -17.85 -26.14 -3.79
CA ILE A 546 -16.78 -25.15 -3.58
C ILE A 546 -15.52 -25.63 -4.29
N ARG A 547 -14.86 -24.71 -5.00
CA ARG A 547 -13.46 -24.81 -5.37
C ARG A 547 -12.71 -23.63 -4.78
N PHE A 548 -11.59 -23.89 -4.14
CA PHE A 548 -10.80 -22.85 -3.51
C PHE A 548 -9.31 -23.15 -3.52
N ARG A 549 -8.53 -22.14 -3.88
CA ARG A 549 -7.07 -22.12 -3.85
C ARG A 549 -6.56 -20.90 -3.10
N THR A 550 -5.47 -21.12 -2.36
CA THR A 550 -4.69 -20.06 -1.72
C THR A 550 -3.22 -20.46 -1.64
N ALA A 551 -2.32 -19.49 -1.74
CA ALA A 551 -0.88 -19.68 -1.51
C ALA A 551 -0.44 -19.26 -0.10
N ASP A 552 -1.22 -18.39 0.53
CA ASP A 552 -0.93 -17.78 1.84
C ASP A 552 -2.20 -17.71 2.68
N LEU A 553 -2.23 -18.45 3.79
CA LEU A 553 -3.37 -18.46 4.70
C LEU A 553 -3.61 -17.08 5.35
N GLY A 554 -2.55 -16.27 5.50
CA GLY A 554 -2.59 -14.86 5.92
C GLY A 554 -3.26 -13.94 4.90
N GLN A 555 -3.18 -14.27 3.61
CA GLN A 555 -3.90 -13.55 2.56
C GLN A 555 -5.37 -13.99 2.53
N SER A 556 -5.59 -15.28 2.37
CA SER A 556 -6.93 -15.88 2.39
C SER A 556 -6.86 -17.35 2.79
N ASN A 557 -7.79 -17.76 3.64
CA ASN A 557 -7.89 -19.14 4.09
C ASN A 557 -9.33 -19.66 4.14
N ARG A 558 -10.29 -18.93 3.59
CA ARG A 558 -11.70 -19.26 3.72
C ARG A 558 -12.43 -19.09 2.39
N SER A 559 -13.36 -20.01 2.13
CA SER A 559 -14.36 -19.90 1.08
C SER A 559 -15.68 -20.49 1.59
N TYR A 560 -16.68 -19.63 1.74
CA TYR A 560 -18.03 -19.92 2.23
C TYR A 560 -18.03 -20.64 3.58
N TRP A 561 -18.36 -21.94 3.58
CA TRP A 561 -18.43 -22.80 4.75
C TRP A 561 -17.13 -23.57 5.02
N LEU A 562 -16.08 -23.40 4.22
CA LEU A 562 -14.81 -24.11 4.38
C LEU A 562 -13.67 -23.15 4.75
N THR A 563 -12.88 -23.51 5.76
CA THR A 563 -11.66 -22.81 6.19
C THR A 563 -10.47 -23.77 6.16
N ILE A 564 -9.36 -23.36 5.55
CA ILE A 564 -8.08 -24.06 5.58
C ILE A 564 -7.31 -23.56 6.82
N ASP A 565 -7.11 -24.45 7.79
CA ASP A 565 -6.45 -24.10 9.03
C ASP A 565 -4.93 -24.28 8.95
N ARG A 566 -4.48 -25.33 8.24
CA ARG A 566 -3.07 -25.70 8.14
C ARG A 566 -2.74 -26.36 6.82
N VAL A 567 -1.54 -26.07 6.33
CA VAL A 567 -0.95 -26.65 5.11
C VAL A 567 0.23 -27.56 5.44
N LYS A 568 0.51 -28.51 4.55
CA LYS A 568 1.67 -29.41 4.67
C LYS A 568 2.98 -28.67 4.41
N THR A 569 3.00 -27.79 3.42
CA THR A 569 4.17 -27.03 2.98
C THR A 569 3.78 -25.57 2.77
N VAL A 570 4.34 -24.69 3.60
CA VAL A 570 4.15 -23.24 3.52
C VAL A 570 4.71 -22.69 2.20
N GLY A 571 4.02 -21.73 1.60
CA GLY A 571 4.42 -21.08 0.34
C GLY A 571 4.06 -21.88 -0.92
N ARG A 572 3.53 -23.10 -0.79
CA ARG A 572 2.93 -23.82 -1.91
C ARG A 572 1.42 -23.61 -1.91
N ASP A 573 0.82 -23.61 -3.09
CA ASP A 573 -0.63 -23.55 -3.24
C ASP A 573 -1.29 -24.68 -2.45
N ALA A 574 -2.35 -24.34 -1.72
CA ALA A 574 -3.29 -25.25 -1.11
C ALA A 574 -4.59 -25.18 -1.91
N THR A 575 -5.09 -26.33 -2.35
CA THR A 575 -6.33 -26.42 -3.13
C THR A 575 -7.31 -27.35 -2.44
N VAL A 576 -8.58 -27.01 -2.53
CA VAL A 576 -9.68 -27.82 -2.04
C VAL A 576 -10.86 -27.75 -3.00
N GLU A 577 -11.42 -28.91 -3.30
CA GLU A 577 -12.72 -29.04 -3.96
C GLU A 577 -13.64 -29.80 -3.01
N ALA A 578 -14.80 -29.23 -2.71
CA ALA A 578 -15.76 -29.79 -1.79
C ALA A 578 -17.15 -29.82 -2.43
N LEU A 579 -17.77 -30.99 -2.49
CA LEU A 579 -19.14 -31.19 -2.97
C LEU A 579 -20.01 -31.72 -1.84
N ALA A 580 -21.01 -30.94 -1.46
CA ALA A 580 -21.97 -31.29 -0.44
C ALA A 580 -23.31 -31.70 -1.06
N THR A 581 -23.87 -32.76 -0.51
CA THR A 581 -25.23 -33.26 -0.78
C THR A 581 -25.96 -33.46 0.54
N ASP A 582 -27.22 -33.88 0.50
CA ASP A 582 -28.01 -34.18 1.69
C ASP A 582 -27.41 -35.28 2.59
N THR A 583 -26.53 -36.14 2.05
CA THR A 583 -26.03 -37.36 2.72
C THR A 583 -24.51 -37.44 2.82
N ILE A 584 -23.76 -36.75 1.96
CA ILE A 584 -22.29 -36.79 1.94
C ILE A 584 -21.70 -35.41 1.63
N ILE A 585 -20.60 -35.08 2.32
CA ILE A 585 -19.68 -34.01 1.94
C ILE A 585 -18.41 -34.70 1.45
N ASP A 586 -18.12 -34.61 0.15
CA ASP A 586 -16.92 -35.16 -0.48
C ASP A 586 -15.90 -34.05 -0.71
N ILE A 587 -14.71 -34.20 -0.16
CA ILE A 587 -13.63 -33.21 -0.17
C ILE A 587 -12.38 -33.83 -0.76
N THR A 588 -11.80 -33.18 -1.76
CA THR A 588 -10.46 -33.48 -2.28
C THR A 588 -9.54 -32.34 -1.96
N THR A 589 -8.35 -32.65 -1.44
CA THR A 589 -7.38 -31.65 -0.99
C THR A 589 -6.01 -31.84 -1.63
N SER A 590 -5.25 -30.74 -1.75
CA SER A 590 -3.83 -30.75 -2.03
C SER A 590 -3.12 -29.78 -1.09
N ASN A 591 -1.99 -30.21 -0.51
CA ASN A 591 -1.19 -29.44 0.45
C ASN A 591 -1.94 -28.99 1.72
N ILE A 592 -3.09 -29.58 2.07
CA ILE A 592 -3.86 -29.27 3.28
C ILE A 592 -3.71 -30.40 4.29
N VAL A 593 -3.49 -30.05 5.57
CA VAL A 593 -3.41 -31.03 6.68
C VAL A 593 -4.40 -30.75 7.79
N GLN A 594 -5.09 -29.61 7.76
CA GLN A 594 -6.21 -29.32 8.66
C GLN A 594 -7.18 -28.35 8.00
N LEU A 595 -8.47 -28.62 8.14
CA LEU A 595 -9.55 -27.76 7.68
C LEU A 595 -10.71 -27.75 8.68
N THR A 596 -11.51 -26.69 8.62
CA THR A 596 -12.72 -26.51 9.42
C THR A 596 -13.90 -26.22 8.49
N LEU A 597 -15.02 -26.92 8.73
CA LEU A 597 -16.30 -26.72 8.06
C LEU A 597 -17.26 -26.01 9.02
N ASN A 598 -17.90 -24.93 8.59
CA ASN A 598 -18.96 -24.22 9.32
C ASN A 598 -20.28 -24.40 8.56
N LEU A 599 -21.14 -25.27 9.07
CA LEU A 599 -22.35 -25.74 8.40
C LEU A 599 -23.63 -25.03 8.86
N ASP A 600 -23.54 -24.07 9.78
CA ASP A 600 -24.68 -23.38 10.41
C ASP A 600 -25.62 -22.71 9.38
N ARG A 601 -25.06 -22.27 8.25
CA ARG A 601 -25.77 -21.62 7.14
C ARG A 601 -26.00 -22.54 5.93
N CYS A 602 -25.66 -23.81 6.06
CA CYS A 602 -25.80 -24.80 4.99
C CYS A 602 -27.18 -25.46 5.08
N HIS A 603 -28.13 -25.00 4.26
CA HIS A 603 -29.48 -25.58 4.23
C HIS A 603 -29.56 -26.96 3.54
N PHE A 604 -28.46 -27.41 2.94
CA PHE A 604 -28.36 -28.66 2.17
C PHE A 604 -27.91 -29.86 3.02
N THR A 605 -27.94 -29.76 4.35
CA THR A 605 -27.44 -30.84 5.23
C THR A 605 -28.52 -31.39 6.16
N LYS A 606 -28.78 -32.70 6.10
CA LYS A 606 -29.49 -33.44 7.18
C LYS A 606 -28.50 -33.81 8.29
N ARG A 607 -28.95 -34.00 9.54
CA ARG A 607 -28.08 -34.27 10.72
C ARG A 607 -27.28 -35.60 10.66
N GLN A 608 -27.46 -36.43 9.63
CA GLN A 608 -26.71 -37.68 9.42
C GLN A 608 -26.02 -37.63 8.06
N ILE A 609 -24.78 -37.14 8.04
CA ILE A 609 -23.94 -37.02 6.84
C ILE A 609 -22.70 -37.91 7.00
N ALA A 610 -22.16 -38.40 5.88
CA ALA A 610 -20.80 -38.95 5.83
C ALA A 610 -19.83 -37.85 5.36
N LEU A 611 -18.64 -37.77 5.97
CA LEU A 611 -17.58 -36.87 5.51
C LEU A 611 -16.52 -37.70 4.82
N LYS A 612 -16.34 -37.50 3.52
CA LYS A 612 -15.31 -38.18 2.73
C LYS A 612 -14.22 -37.18 2.40
N ILE A 613 -12.98 -37.48 2.77
CA ILE A 613 -11.82 -36.62 2.49
C ILE A 613 -10.72 -37.45 1.87
N ASP A 614 -10.26 -37.05 0.69
CA ASP A 614 -9.24 -37.75 -0.12
C ASP A 614 -9.54 -39.26 -0.25
N GLY A 615 -10.81 -39.58 -0.52
CA GLY A 615 -11.30 -40.96 -0.67
C GLY A 615 -11.62 -41.70 0.64
N ARG A 616 -11.30 -41.14 1.82
CA ARG A 616 -11.55 -41.80 3.12
C ARG A 616 -12.82 -41.29 3.80
N ILE A 617 -13.69 -42.21 4.20
CA ILE A 617 -14.93 -41.89 4.91
C ILE A 617 -14.67 -41.79 6.42
N LEU A 618 -14.99 -40.64 6.99
CA LEU A 618 -15.02 -40.37 8.42
C LEU A 618 -16.44 -40.53 8.94
N LYS A 619 -16.63 -41.44 9.90
CA LYS A 619 -17.90 -41.66 10.60
C LYS A 619 -17.83 -41.02 11.99
N GLY A 620 -18.81 -40.19 12.33
CA GLY A 620 -18.83 -39.45 13.61
C GLY A 620 -20.09 -38.62 13.79
N LYS A 621 -20.16 -37.85 14.89
CA LYS A 621 -21.20 -36.83 15.07
C LYS A 621 -20.85 -35.59 14.25
N PHE A 622 -21.86 -34.98 13.64
CA PHE A 622 -21.74 -33.80 12.77
C PHE A 622 -22.33 -32.57 13.49
N PRO A 623 -21.53 -31.89 14.33
CA PRO A 623 -21.90 -30.58 14.83
C PRO A 623 -21.90 -29.54 13.70
N ASP A 624 -22.48 -28.39 14.01
CA ASP A 624 -22.48 -27.14 13.25
C ASP A 624 -21.07 -26.74 12.76
N VAL A 625 -20.03 -26.94 13.60
CA VAL A 625 -18.63 -26.70 13.22
C VAL A 625 -17.78 -27.96 13.35
N ILE A 626 -17.16 -28.38 12.25
CA ILE A 626 -16.37 -29.62 12.15
C ILE A 626 -14.93 -29.28 11.79
N THR A 627 -13.99 -29.56 12.68
CA THR A 627 -12.56 -29.54 12.37
C THR A 627 -12.04 -30.95 12.12
N VAL A 628 -11.22 -31.12 11.10
CA VAL A 628 -10.53 -32.38 10.78
C VAL A 628 -9.06 -32.12 10.49
N HIS A 629 -8.22 -33.10 10.79
CA HIS A 629 -6.79 -33.03 10.50
C HIS A 629 -6.25 -34.33 9.91
N GLN A 630 -5.16 -34.24 9.18
CA GLN A 630 -4.44 -35.36 8.60
C GLN A 630 -3.16 -35.65 9.40
N ASN A 631 -2.92 -36.93 9.69
CA ASN A 631 -1.66 -37.45 10.21
C ASN A 631 -1.20 -38.67 9.39
N ALA A 632 -0.17 -39.40 9.84
CA ALA A 632 0.35 -40.59 9.14
C ALA A 632 -0.69 -41.69 8.90
N ASN A 633 -1.71 -41.79 9.76
CA ASN A 633 -2.80 -42.77 9.68
C ASN A 633 -4.01 -42.26 8.89
N GLY A 634 -3.99 -41.03 8.38
CA GLY A 634 -5.06 -40.42 7.58
C GLY A 634 -5.78 -39.27 8.24
N TRP A 635 -7.02 -39.04 7.82
CA TRP A 635 -7.89 -37.98 8.33
C TRP A 635 -8.61 -38.40 9.62
N HIS A 636 -8.74 -37.46 10.56
CA HIS A 636 -9.38 -37.66 11.86
C HIS A 636 -10.17 -36.42 12.29
N PHE A 637 -11.22 -36.62 13.09
CA PHE A 637 -11.96 -35.52 13.71
C PHE A 637 -11.14 -34.81 14.80
N GLY A 638 -11.39 -33.51 14.93
CA GLY A 638 -10.74 -32.61 15.88
C GLY A 638 -9.51 -31.91 15.30
N PRO A 639 -9.00 -30.87 15.99
CA PRO A 639 -7.77 -30.18 15.61
C PRO A 639 -6.55 -31.06 15.90
N VAL A 640 -5.43 -30.77 15.23
CA VAL A 640 -4.13 -31.37 15.56
C VAL A 640 -3.78 -31.07 17.03
N ARG A 641 -3.57 -32.12 17.83
CA ARG A 641 -3.02 -31.99 19.19
C ARG A 641 -1.53 -31.69 19.10
N SER A 642 -1.13 -30.46 19.42
CA SER A 642 0.28 -30.03 19.41
C SER A 642 0.85 -30.03 20.82
N SER A 643 1.88 -30.85 21.07
CA SER A 643 2.76 -30.74 22.24
C SER A 643 3.93 -29.79 21.92
N ALA A 644 3.78 -28.50 22.20
CA ALA A 644 4.88 -27.53 22.36
C ALA A 644 5.91 -27.34 21.22
N GLN A 645 5.48 -27.07 19.96
CA GLN A 645 6.37 -26.49 18.93
C GLN A 645 5.80 -25.18 18.36
N LEU A 646 6.69 -24.28 17.93
CA LEU A 646 6.33 -23.08 17.17
C LEU A 646 5.78 -23.51 15.80
N ILE A 647 4.47 -23.34 15.59
CA ILE A 647 3.78 -23.76 14.35
C ILE A 647 3.40 -22.51 13.55
N LYS A 648 3.60 -22.57 12.24
CA LYS A 648 3.10 -21.56 11.30
C LYS A 648 1.56 -21.56 11.32
N THR A 649 0.97 -20.42 11.62
CA THR A 649 -0.48 -20.18 11.54
C THR A 649 -0.75 -19.08 10.53
N GLN A 650 -2.01 -18.85 10.16
CA GLN A 650 -2.44 -17.68 9.39
C GLN A 650 -1.83 -16.37 9.92
N LYS A 651 -1.72 -16.22 11.24
CA LYS A 651 -1.19 -15.00 11.86
C LYS A 651 0.31 -14.86 11.77
N VAL A 652 1.08 -15.91 11.50
CA VAL A 652 2.56 -15.86 11.43
C VAL A 652 3.10 -16.61 10.20
N TYR A 653 2.32 -16.63 9.11
CA TYR A 653 2.60 -17.42 7.92
C TYR A 653 3.89 -16.96 7.21
N GLY A 654 4.04 -15.64 7.05
CA GLY A 654 5.03 -15.02 6.15
C GLY A 654 4.40 -14.67 4.80
N PRO A 655 5.06 -13.91 3.91
CA PRO A 655 6.46 -13.51 3.96
C PRO A 655 6.72 -12.37 4.96
N ALA A 656 7.99 -11.95 5.07
CA ALA A 656 8.47 -10.94 6.01
C ALA A 656 7.59 -9.67 6.11
N LYS A 657 7.02 -9.21 4.98
CA LYS A 657 6.14 -8.03 4.90
C LYS A 657 4.93 -8.10 5.84
N GLN A 658 4.46 -9.30 6.22
CA GLN A 658 3.34 -9.46 7.15
C GLN A 658 3.60 -8.87 8.55
N VAL A 659 4.85 -8.53 8.91
CA VAL A 659 5.19 -7.78 10.13
C VAL A 659 4.54 -6.39 10.14
N MET A 660 4.30 -5.81 8.96
CA MET A 660 3.74 -4.47 8.77
C MET A 660 2.23 -4.48 8.47
N PHE A 661 1.56 -5.63 8.56
CA PHE A 661 0.09 -5.76 8.37
C PHE A 661 -0.69 -5.52 9.69
N SER A 662 0.02 -5.12 10.74
CA SER A 662 -0.50 -4.72 12.05
C SER A 662 0.51 -3.75 12.66
N PRO A 663 0.13 -2.97 13.69
CA PRO A 663 0.95 -1.86 14.14
C PRO A 663 2.35 -2.32 14.50
N PHE A 664 3.35 -1.61 13.99
CA PHE A 664 4.75 -1.97 14.13
C PHE A 664 5.58 -0.78 14.59
N ALA A 665 6.75 -1.09 15.15
CA ALA A 665 7.77 -0.12 15.54
C ALA A 665 9.12 -0.52 14.93
N ILE A 666 9.93 0.48 14.59
CA ILE A 666 11.30 0.28 14.13
C ILE A 666 12.22 0.43 15.34
N VAL A 667 13.01 -0.60 15.62
CA VAL A 667 13.95 -0.62 16.73
C VAL A 667 15.37 -0.67 16.20
N TYR A 668 16.14 0.40 16.39
CA TYR A 668 17.50 0.50 15.89
C TYR A 668 18.52 0.10 16.97
N GLY A 669 19.63 -0.51 16.54
CA GLY A 669 20.70 -0.92 17.42
C GLY A 669 21.50 0.23 18.00
N THR A 670 21.81 0.18 19.29
CA THR A 670 22.64 1.20 20.00
C THR A 670 23.94 0.65 20.57
N ARG A 671 24.22 -0.66 20.41
CA ARG A 671 25.39 -1.30 21.03
C ARG A 671 26.72 -0.89 20.39
N ASP A 672 26.71 -0.62 19.08
CA ASP A 672 27.85 -0.06 18.37
C ASP A 672 27.65 1.45 18.20
N GLN A 673 28.35 2.23 19.02
CA GLN A 673 28.23 3.70 19.02
C GLN A 673 28.64 4.35 17.70
N SER A 674 29.52 3.70 16.92
CA SER A 674 29.97 4.23 15.63
C SER A 674 28.91 4.10 14.53
N LEU A 675 28.04 3.09 14.64
CA LEU A 675 26.98 2.78 13.67
C LEU A 675 25.59 3.20 14.14
N ALA A 676 25.38 3.45 15.42
CA ALA A 676 24.08 3.85 15.97
C ALA A 676 23.45 5.06 15.24
N PRO A 677 24.19 6.13 14.88
CA PRO A 677 23.61 7.24 14.13
C PRO A 677 23.18 6.86 12.70
N PHE A 678 23.89 5.94 12.04
CA PHE A 678 23.51 5.40 10.73
C PHE A 678 22.25 4.53 10.81
N LEU A 679 22.16 3.66 11.83
CA LEU A 679 20.97 2.83 12.05
C LEU A 679 19.75 3.69 12.40
N TYR A 680 19.95 4.76 13.19
CA TYR A 680 18.91 5.75 13.45
C TYR A 680 18.46 6.47 12.17
N HIS A 681 19.40 6.99 11.38
CA HIS A 681 19.11 7.63 10.08
C HIS A 681 18.30 6.69 9.17
N SER A 682 18.71 5.42 9.08
CA SER A 682 18.00 4.39 8.32
C SER A 682 16.57 4.18 8.82
N ALA A 683 16.37 4.14 10.15
CA ALA A 683 15.02 4.05 10.74
C ALA A 683 14.15 5.26 10.37
N VAL A 684 14.72 6.47 10.37
CA VAL A 684 14.03 7.70 9.98
C VAL A 684 13.64 7.65 8.51
N GLN A 685 14.53 7.22 7.61
CA GLN A 685 14.21 7.10 6.18
C GLN A 685 13.10 6.08 5.91
N GLU A 686 13.06 4.96 6.64
CA GLU A 686 11.98 3.97 6.52
C GLU A 686 10.65 4.47 7.12
N CYS A 687 10.69 5.26 8.20
CA CYS A 687 9.50 5.95 8.72
C CYS A 687 8.95 6.95 7.70
N LEU A 688 9.81 7.76 7.08
CA LEU A 688 9.44 8.69 6.01
C LEU A 688 8.86 7.95 4.79
N ARG A 689 9.43 6.80 4.41
CA ARG A 689 8.89 5.95 3.33
C ARG A 689 7.50 5.44 3.66
N TRP A 690 7.28 4.97 4.88
CA TRP A 690 5.97 4.50 5.33
C TRP A 690 4.91 5.62 5.33
N TRP A 691 5.30 6.84 5.72
CA TRP A 691 4.42 8.02 5.62
C TRP A 691 4.09 8.39 4.16
N LEU A 692 5.11 8.44 3.30
CA LEU A 692 4.97 8.82 1.88
C LEU A 692 4.07 7.83 1.12
N ILE A 693 4.40 6.54 1.17
CA ILE A 693 3.74 5.49 0.38
C ILE A 693 2.49 4.96 1.08
N GLY A 694 2.57 4.75 2.40
CA GLY A 694 1.53 4.08 3.16
C GLY A 694 0.46 4.98 3.76
N ASN A 695 0.58 6.30 3.60
CA ASN A 695 -0.18 7.30 4.39
C ASN A 695 -0.14 6.97 5.90
N GLY A 696 0.92 6.30 6.32
CA GLY A 696 0.95 5.55 7.56
C GLY A 696 1.76 6.24 8.64
N THR A 697 1.79 5.63 9.81
CA THR A 697 2.64 6.07 10.92
C THR A 697 3.33 4.87 11.56
N THR A 698 4.58 5.07 11.97
CA THR A 698 5.32 4.13 12.82
C THR A 698 6.15 4.93 13.81
N GLU A 699 6.68 4.26 14.83
CA GLU A 699 7.52 4.89 15.85
C GLU A 699 8.90 4.23 15.86
N ILE A 700 9.90 5.04 16.15
CA ILE A 700 11.31 4.63 16.20
C ILE A 700 11.72 4.57 17.68
N TYR A 701 12.44 3.51 18.05
CA TYR A 701 12.98 3.33 19.39
C TYR A 701 14.41 2.81 19.35
N PRO A 702 15.26 3.16 20.32
CA PRO A 702 16.50 2.44 20.54
C PRO A 702 16.22 1.06 21.12
N ASP A 703 17.05 0.08 20.80
CA ASP A 703 17.02 -1.29 21.35
C ASP A 703 17.23 -1.38 22.87
N THR A 704 17.74 -0.32 23.49
CA THR A 704 17.91 -0.14 24.93
C THR A 704 16.78 0.63 25.60
N GLY A 705 15.84 1.16 24.83
CA GLY A 705 14.72 1.96 25.33
C GLY A 705 13.48 1.13 25.68
N ASN A 706 12.50 1.80 26.28
CA ASN A 706 11.16 1.23 26.47
C ASN A 706 10.34 1.42 25.19
N PHE A 707 9.87 0.32 24.60
CA PHE A 707 9.00 0.32 23.43
C PHE A 707 7.76 -0.55 23.70
N PRO A 708 6.62 -0.25 23.05
CA PRO A 708 5.36 -0.91 23.37
C PRO A 708 5.30 -2.35 22.83
N LEU A 709 5.10 -3.33 23.71
CA LEU A 709 5.03 -4.76 23.37
C LEU A 709 3.75 -5.19 22.63
N ASN A 710 2.80 -4.27 22.42
CA ASN A 710 1.59 -4.53 21.64
C ASN A 710 1.78 -4.30 20.13
N ARG A 711 3.02 -4.11 19.68
CA ARG A 711 3.38 -3.88 18.28
C ARG A 711 4.32 -4.95 17.76
N ASN A 712 4.27 -5.19 16.46
CA ASN A 712 5.31 -5.92 15.76
C ASN A 712 6.62 -5.11 15.75
N LEU A 713 7.76 -5.79 15.64
CA LEU A 713 9.08 -5.15 15.68
C LEU A 713 9.83 -5.33 14.36
N VAL A 714 10.35 -4.24 13.82
CA VAL A 714 11.34 -4.24 12.74
C VAL A 714 12.68 -3.85 13.35
N LEU A 715 13.60 -4.80 13.45
CA LEU A 715 14.90 -4.60 14.10
C LEU A 715 15.94 -4.23 13.05
N LEU A 716 16.61 -3.09 13.25
CA LEU A 716 17.76 -2.67 12.43
C LEU A 716 19.05 -2.93 13.19
N GLY A 717 19.96 -3.68 12.55
CA GLY A 717 21.27 -4.04 13.09
C GLY A 717 21.39 -5.53 13.42
N ASN A 718 22.61 -6.05 13.24
CA ASN A 718 22.97 -7.43 13.55
C ASN A 718 23.04 -7.71 15.06
N ALA A 719 23.36 -8.95 15.47
CA ALA A 719 23.42 -9.35 16.88
C ALA A 719 24.44 -8.57 17.73
N VAL A 720 25.47 -7.99 17.11
CA VAL A 720 26.48 -7.16 17.78
C VAL A 720 25.97 -5.72 17.93
N GLN A 721 25.24 -5.22 16.93
CA GLN A 721 24.74 -3.84 16.86
C GLN A 721 23.43 -3.64 17.63
N ASN A 722 22.55 -4.64 17.64
CA ASN A 722 21.20 -4.58 18.21
C ASN A 722 21.01 -5.66 19.29
N ALA A 723 20.67 -5.25 20.51
CA ALA A 723 20.50 -6.09 21.68
C ALA A 723 19.36 -7.12 21.50
N LEU A 724 18.26 -6.71 20.88
CA LEU A 724 17.12 -7.59 20.63
C LEU A 724 17.46 -8.64 19.57
N THR A 725 18.15 -8.24 18.50
CA THR A 725 18.67 -9.19 17.52
C THR A 725 19.58 -10.22 18.20
N GLY A 726 20.48 -9.78 19.08
CA GLY A 726 21.35 -10.67 19.85
C GLY A 726 20.60 -11.65 20.76
N LEU A 727 19.52 -11.20 21.41
CA LEU A 727 18.67 -12.08 22.22
C LEU A 727 17.97 -13.17 21.40
N ILE A 728 17.56 -12.84 20.18
CA ILE A 728 16.91 -13.79 19.26
C ILE A 728 17.93 -14.79 18.71
N SER A 729 19.11 -14.33 18.31
CA SER A 729 20.17 -15.20 17.77
C SER A 729 20.73 -16.20 18.77
N ASN A 730 20.62 -15.93 20.08
CA ASN A 730 21.09 -16.81 21.16
C ASN A 730 20.06 -17.84 21.62
N ARG A 731 18.85 -17.84 21.05
CA ARG A 731 17.79 -18.84 21.28
C ARG A 731 17.65 -19.74 20.07
#